data_AF-A0A0B8RPR1-F1
#
_entry.id   AF-A0A0B8RPR1-F1
#
_cell.length_a   1.000
_cell.length_b   1.000
_cell.length_c   1.000
_cell.angle_alpha   90.00
_cell.angle_beta   90.00
_cell.angle_gamma   90.00
#
_symmetry.space_group_name_H-M   'P 1'
#
loop_
_entity.id
_entity.type
_entity.pdbx_description
1 polymer ?
#
loop_
_entity_poly.entity_id
_entity_poly.type
_entity_poly.pdbx_seq_one_letter_code
_entity_poly.pdbx_strand_id
1 'polypeptide(L)'
;MNVRRVCLLTLILALAQLALLARCQEEEEAGDSVASEETDDDDDEEEDNSEVEEENGVLMLNDANFDSFVEGKDTVLLEFYAPWCGHCKQFAPEYEKIAKTLKGNDPPIPVAKIDATAASSLSSRFDVSGYPTIKILKKGQPVDYDGSRTETEIVAKVKEVSQPEWVPPPEATLVLTKENFDEIVNEADIILVEFYAPWCGHCKRLAPEYEKAAKELSKRIPPIPLAKVDAIAETELAKRFDVSGYPSLKIFRKGKSFDYNGPREKYGIVDYMIEQSGPPSKQIQAIKQVQEFLKDGDDVIIIGVFKESQDPAYHLYQDAANSLREDYKFYHTFSSEISKFLKVDPGKLVIMHPEKFQSKYEASVHILDIKESTDVAEVKNHVVKHALPLVGHRKTANDAKRYAKKPLIIVYYMVDFSFDYRVATQYWRNKVLEVAKDFPEYTFAIADEEDYSSEIKDLGLVDSGEDVNVAIFDEAGKKYAMEPEEFDSDILREFVLSFKKGKLKPIVKSQPIPKNNKGPVKIVVGKTFESIVMDPNSDVLIEFYAPWCGHCKKLEPIYMELGKKYKNQKNIIIAKMDATNNDVTNDSYKVEGFPTIYFAPSNSKNNPIKFETGERDLENLSKFVEEHATKLSTTKDEL
;
A
#
# COMPACT_ATOMS: atom_id res chain seq x y z
N MET A 1 -10.05 34.74 -52.70
CA MET A 1 -10.78 35.42 -51.60
C MET A 1 -10.74 34.49 -50.40
N ASN A 2 -9.69 34.47 -49.59
CA ASN A 2 -9.07 35.50 -48.76
C ASN A 2 -9.84 35.75 -47.45
N VAL A 3 -9.11 35.45 -46.37
CA VAL A 3 -9.15 36.00 -45.00
C VAL A 3 -10.29 35.56 -44.06
N ARG A 4 -9.94 34.77 -43.04
CA ARG A 4 -9.91 35.23 -41.63
C ARG A 4 -9.33 34.18 -40.67
N ARG A 5 -8.35 34.64 -39.88
CA ARG A 5 -7.85 34.11 -38.58
C ARG A 5 -6.67 33.12 -38.60
N VAL A 6 -5.48 33.69 -38.83
CA VAL A 6 -4.21 33.31 -38.18
C VAL A 6 -3.58 34.61 -37.70
N CYS A 7 -3.47 34.83 -36.39
CA CYS A 7 -2.61 35.84 -35.72
C CYS A 7 -2.99 35.94 -34.24
N LEU A 8 -2.46 35.06 -33.39
CA LEU A 8 -2.19 35.34 -31.97
C LEU A 8 -1.40 34.16 -31.39
N LEU A 9 -0.06 34.19 -31.47
CA LEU A 9 0.90 33.46 -30.59
C LEU A 9 2.35 33.55 -31.12
N THR A 10 2.77 34.74 -31.56
CA THR A 10 4.17 35.08 -31.84
C THR A 10 4.51 36.44 -31.22
N LEU A 11 4.25 36.55 -29.92
CA LEU A 11 4.83 37.54 -29.01
C LEU A 11 5.45 36.72 -27.88
N ILE A 12 6.60 37.15 -27.33
CA ILE A 12 7.48 36.45 -26.35
C ILE A 12 8.59 35.59 -26.99
N LEU A 13 9.15 36.03 -28.12
CA LEU A 13 10.45 35.51 -28.59
C LEU A 13 11.17 36.53 -29.48
N ALA A 14 11.36 37.75 -28.97
CA ALA A 14 12.25 38.76 -29.55
C ALA A 14 12.30 40.02 -28.66
N LEU A 15 12.75 39.90 -27.40
CA LEU A 15 13.01 41.04 -26.52
C LEU A 15 13.94 40.63 -25.36
N ALA A 16 15.10 40.06 -25.68
CA ALA A 16 16.14 39.79 -24.68
C ALA A 16 17.52 39.65 -25.33
N GLN A 17 17.87 40.51 -26.28
CA GLN A 17 19.25 40.67 -26.72
C GLN A 17 19.53 42.14 -27.05
N LEU A 18 20.54 42.68 -26.35
CA LEU A 18 21.29 43.92 -26.61
C LEU A 18 20.63 45.28 -26.31
N ALA A 19 20.76 45.72 -25.04
CA ALA A 19 21.05 47.11 -24.72
C ALA A 19 21.96 47.18 -23.48
N LEU A 20 23.24 46.89 -23.72
CA LEU A 20 24.36 47.39 -22.94
C LEU A 20 24.62 48.86 -23.35
N LEU A 21 25.09 49.68 -22.40
CA LEU A 21 25.79 50.96 -22.54
C LEU A 21 24.99 52.28 -22.57
N ALA A 22 25.00 52.96 -21.41
CA ALA A 22 25.35 54.39 -21.15
C ALA A 22 24.47 54.94 -20.00
N ARG A 23 24.93 54.95 -18.73
CA ARG A 23 25.87 55.89 -18.07
C ARG A 23 25.25 57.27 -17.78
N CYS A 24 25.10 57.61 -16.49
CA CYS A 24 25.33 58.94 -15.93
C CYS A 24 25.83 58.81 -14.47
N GLN A 25 26.97 59.46 -14.21
CA GLN A 25 27.68 59.67 -12.93
C GLN A 25 27.02 60.83 -12.15
N GLU A 26 27.27 61.02 -10.85
CA GLU A 26 28.36 61.79 -10.17
C GLU A 26 28.01 61.79 -8.64
N GLU A 27 28.85 61.97 -7.61
CA GLU A 27 30.27 62.30 -7.33
C GLU A 27 30.47 62.07 -5.80
N GLU A 28 31.54 61.39 -5.36
CA GLU A 28 32.77 61.86 -4.65
C GLU A 28 32.65 62.48 -3.23
N GLU A 29 33.35 61.90 -2.23
CA GLU A 29 34.42 62.60 -1.46
C GLU A 29 35.18 61.65 -0.48
N ALA A 30 36.54 61.78 -0.52
CA ALA A 30 37.61 61.61 0.49
C ALA A 30 37.50 60.53 1.62
N GLY A 31 38.52 59.78 2.04
CA GLY A 31 39.98 59.87 1.95
C GLY A 31 40.59 59.34 3.27
N ASP A 32 41.79 58.74 3.19
CA ASP A 32 42.80 58.54 4.25
C ASP A 32 42.94 57.19 5.01
N SER A 33 43.94 56.41 4.54
CA SER A 33 45.11 55.80 5.20
C SER A 33 45.07 54.90 6.49
N VAL A 34 45.70 53.71 6.29
CA VAL A 34 46.51 52.80 7.15
C VAL A 34 45.90 52.05 8.35
N ALA A 35 45.80 50.70 8.24
CA ALA A 35 46.63 49.69 8.95
C ALA A 35 45.88 48.38 9.32
N SER A 36 46.37 47.25 8.78
CA SER A 36 46.37 45.84 9.27
C SER A 36 45.02 45.17 9.61
N GLU A 37 44.69 43.93 9.22
CA GLU A 37 45.46 42.68 9.36
C GLU A 37 45.06 41.64 8.27
N GLU A 38 46.10 41.09 7.63
CA GLU A 38 46.31 39.73 7.07
C GLU A 38 45.15 38.99 6.37
N THR A 39 45.21 38.95 5.04
CA THR A 39 44.71 37.84 4.21
C THR A 39 45.86 36.86 3.99
N ASP A 40 45.75 35.65 4.54
CA ASP A 40 46.59 34.53 4.15
C ASP A 40 46.20 34.07 2.73
N ASP A 41 47.18 34.10 1.85
CA ASP A 41 47.17 33.40 0.56
C ASP A 41 47.21 31.89 0.85
N ASP A 42 46.15 31.16 0.54
CA ASP A 42 46.22 29.72 0.29
C ASP A 42 45.91 29.50 -1.20
N ASP A 43 46.98 29.18 -1.94
CA ASP A 43 46.95 28.65 -3.30
C ASP A 43 46.22 27.29 -3.29
N ASP A 44 44.95 27.25 -3.72
CA ASP A 44 44.27 26.00 -4.04
C ASP A 44 44.79 25.47 -5.40
N GLU A 45 45.80 24.58 -5.34
CA GLU A 45 46.19 23.74 -6.47
C GLU A 45 45.02 22.81 -6.85
N GLU A 46 44.52 22.91 -8.09
CA GLU A 46 43.57 21.92 -8.62
C GLU A 46 44.29 20.56 -8.79
N GLU A 47 44.01 19.60 -7.90
CA GLU A 47 44.52 18.23 -7.98
C GLU A 47 44.06 17.53 -9.29
N ASP A 48 45.02 17.00 -10.06
CA ASP A 48 44.78 16.21 -11.27
C ASP A 48 44.14 14.85 -10.92
N ASN A 49 42.80 14.82 -10.90
CA ASN A 49 41.99 13.66 -10.48
C ASN A 49 41.93 12.52 -11.53
N SER A 50 42.80 12.54 -12.54
CA SER A 50 42.84 11.57 -13.64
C SER A 50 43.78 10.38 -13.40
N GLU A 51 44.70 10.47 -12.45
CA GLU A 51 45.59 9.37 -12.08
C GLU A 51 44.86 8.28 -11.25
N VAL A 52 45.30 7.03 -11.37
CA VAL A 52 44.78 5.89 -10.60
C VAL A 52 45.74 5.59 -9.46
N GLU A 53 45.34 5.88 -8.23
CA GLU A 53 46.12 5.59 -7.03
C GLU A 53 45.96 4.13 -6.57
N GLU A 54 47.00 3.55 -5.95
CA GLU A 54 46.98 2.19 -5.37
C GLU A 54 47.27 2.27 -3.86
N GLU A 55 46.33 1.82 -3.03
CA GLU A 55 46.50 1.72 -1.58
C GLU A 55 46.44 0.24 -1.16
N ASN A 56 47.52 -0.28 -0.56
CA ASN A 56 47.63 -1.66 -0.06
C ASN A 56 47.26 -2.76 -1.08
N GLY A 57 47.42 -2.49 -2.38
CA GLY A 57 47.06 -3.41 -3.46
C GLY A 57 45.66 -3.20 -4.05
N VAL A 58 44.89 -2.24 -3.53
CA VAL A 58 43.55 -1.87 -3.99
C VAL A 58 43.62 -0.55 -4.74
N LEU A 59 43.09 -0.52 -5.96
CA LEU A 59 43.10 0.64 -6.84
C LEU A 59 41.94 1.59 -6.48
N MET A 60 42.17 2.90 -6.48
CA MET A 60 41.13 3.88 -6.21
C MET A 60 40.60 4.45 -7.52
N LEU A 61 39.32 4.21 -7.79
CA LEU A 61 38.66 4.70 -9.00
C LEU A 61 37.60 5.74 -8.66
N ASN A 62 37.42 6.69 -9.57
CA ASN A 62 36.48 7.81 -9.46
C ASN A 62 35.77 8.01 -10.82
N ASP A 63 34.84 8.97 -10.88
CA ASP A 63 34.07 9.25 -12.10
C ASP A 63 34.95 9.68 -13.30
N ALA A 64 36.18 10.18 -13.07
CA ALA A 64 37.09 10.67 -14.11
C ALA A 64 38.01 9.60 -14.70
N ASN A 65 38.50 8.65 -13.88
CA ASN A 65 39.52 7.67 -14.28
C ASN A 65 38.96 6.26 -14.55
N PHE A 66 37.73 5.96 -14.13
CA PHE A 66 37.18 4.62 -14.16
C PHE A 66 37.12 4.01 -15.57
N ASP A 67 36.54 4.73 -16.54
CA ASP A 67 36.31 4.18 -17.88
C ASP A 67 37.63 3.85 -18.60
N SER A 68 38.59 4.78 -18.56
CA SER A 68 39.94 4.55 -19.10
C SER A 68 40.66 3.42 -18.39
N PHE A 69 40.44 3.26 -17.08
CA PHE A 69 41.03 2.15 -16.34
C PHE A 69 40.43 0.80 -16.78
N VAL A 70 39.10 0.66 -16.84
CA VAL A 70 38.48 -0.65 -17.11
C VAL A 70 38.56 -1.06 -18.59
N GLU A 71 38.87 -0.12 -19.48
CA GLU A 71 39.03 -0.39 -20.91
C GLU A 71 40.07 -1.50 -21.17
N GLY A 72 39.68 -2.48 -22.00
CA GLY A 72 40.53 -3.62 -22.34
C GLY A 72 40.75 -4.66 -21.23
N LYS A 73 40.25 -4.42 -20.01
CA LYS A 73 40.35 -5.40 -18.91
C LYS A 73 39.22 -6.43 -18.99
N ASP A 74 39.58 -7.71 -18.88
CA ASP A 74 38.60 -8.80 -18.94
C ASP A 74 37.79 -8.90 -17.65
N THR A 75 38.43 -8.89 -16.47
CA THR A 75 37.74 -9.03 -15.18
C THR A 75 38.30 -8.02 -14.18
N VAL A 76 37.44 -7.30 -13.46
CA VAL A 76 37.80 -6.37 -12.37
C VAL A 76 36.86 -6.57 -11.18
N LEU A 77 37.38 -6.67 -9.96
CA LEU A 77 36.57 -6.67 -8.73
C LEU A 77 36.43 -5.23 -8.22
N LEU A 78 35.21 -4.80 -7.93
CA LEU A 78 34.87 -3.45 -7.48
C LEU A 78 34.20 -3.48 -6.10
N GLU A 79 34.64 -2.60 -5.19
CA GLU A 79 33.95 -2.26 -3.95
C GLU A 79 33.47 -0.80 -4.02
N PHE A 80 32.16 -0.60 -3.89
CA PHE A 80 31.59 0.72 -3.66
C PHE A 80 31.40 0.94 -2.16
N TYR A 81 32.09 1.93 -1.60
CA TYR A 81 32.13 2.20 -0.17
C TYR A 81 31.78 3.65 0.15
N ALA A 82 31.62 3.94 1.45
CA ALA A 82 31.54 5.29 1.98
C ALA A 82 32.54 5.48 3.13
N PRO A 83 33.29 6.60 3.21
CA PRO A 83 34.34 6.80 4.21
C PRO A 83 33.86 6.72 5.66
N TRP A 84 32.58 7.05 5.90
CA TRP A 84 31.95 7.00 7.22
C TRP A 84 31.28 5.66 7.54
N CYS A 85 31.22 4.71 6.61
CA CYS A 85 30.54 3.42 6.80
C CYS A 85 31.37 2.47 7.67
N GLY A 86 30.85 2.10 8.85
CA GLY A 86 31.50 1.16 9.77
C GLY A 86 31.73 -0.23 9.16
N HIS A 87 30.80 -0.73 8.33
CA HIS A 87 30.95 -2.02 7.66
C HIS A 87 32.06 -2.00 6.59
N CYS A 88 32.24 -0.88 5.88
CA CYS A 88 33.35 -0.71 4.93
C CYS A 88 34.70 -0.70 5.66
N LYS A 89 34.81 0.05 6.76
CA LYS A 89 36.03 0.08 7.59
C LYS A 89 36.40 -1.29 8.13
N GLN A 90 35.40 -2.09 8.55
CA GLN A 90 35.62 -3.46 9.01
C GLN A 90 36.00 -4.42 7.88
N PHE A 91 35.51 -4.18 6.66
CA PHE A 91 35.78 -5.04 5.51
C PHE A 91 37.12 -4.73 4.82
N ALA A 92 37.61 -3.48 4.89
CA ALA A 92 38.83 -3.05 4.22
C ALA A 92 40.05 -3.98 4.42
N PRO A 93 40.39 -4.45 5.65
CA PRO A 93 41.52 -5.37 5.83
C PRO A 93 41.33 -6.72 5.13
N GLU A 94 40.09 -7.19 4.99
CA GLU A 94 39.78 -8.43 4.26
C GLU A 94 39.84 -8.19 2.75
N TYR A 95 39.38 -7.02 2.29
CA TYR A 95 39.45 -6.62 0.88
C TYR A 95 40.89 -6.47 0.38
N GLU A 96 41.80 -5.96 1.22
CA GLU A 96 43.24 -5.93 0.93
C GLU A 96 43.86 -7.33 0.79
N LYS A 97 43.40 -8.33 1.58
CA LYS A 97 43.84 -9.73 1.40
C LYS A 97 43.33 -10.29 0.08
N ILE A 98 42.06 -10.05 -0.25
CA ILE A 98 41.48 -10.43 -1.53
C ILE A 98 42.29 -9.85 -2.69
N ALA A 99 42.68 -8.57 -2.62
CA ALA A 99 43.52 -7.93 -3.62
C ALA A 99 44.89 -8.62 -3.76
N LYS A 100 45.57 -8.95 -2.65
CA LYS A 100 46.83 -9.71 -2.68
C LYS A 100 46.67 -11.09 -3.32
N THR A 101 45.60 -11.80 -3.00
CA THR A 101 45.32 -13.14 -3.55
C THR A 101 44.99 -13.10 -5.03
N LEU A 102 44.20 -12.11 -5.48
CA LEU A 102 43.83 -11.94 -6.89
C LEU A 102 44.95 -11.36 -7.76
N LYS A 103 45.90 -10.61 -7.17
CA LYS A 103 47.14 -10.18 -7.83
C LYS A 103 48.02 -11.36 -8.24
N GLY A 104 47.95 -12.48 -7.51
CA GLY A 104 48.63 -13.73 -7.83
C GLY A 104 47.89 -14.65 -8.80
N ASN A 105 46.71 -14.25 -9.30
CA ASN A 105 46.00 -14.99 -10.35
C ASN A 105 46.74 -14.87 -11.69
N ASP A 106 46.51 -15.82 -12.60
CA ASP A 106 47.04 -15.76 -13.97
C ASP A 106 45.86 -15.79 -14.97
N PRO A 107 45.56 -14.67 -15.68
CA PRO A 107 46.17 -13.34 -15.51
C PRO A 107 45.75 -12.67 -14.18
N PRO A 108 46.53 -11.71 -13.65
CA PRO A 108 46.17 -10.97 -12.45
C PRO A 108 44.81 -10.27 -12.59
N ILE A 109 43.97 -10.34 -11.55
CA ILE A 109 42.65 -9.70 -11.54
C ILE A 109 42.73 -8.42 -10.70
N PRO A 110 42.54 -7.23 -11.30
CA PRO A 110 42.57 -5.98 -10.56
C PRO A 110 41.41 -5.87 -9.58
N VAL A 111 41.70 -5.28 -8.42
CA VAL A 111 40.75 -5.04 -7.34
C VAL A 111 40.73 -3.54 -7.07
N ALA A 112 39.55 -2.94 -7.09
CA ALA A 112 39.38 -1.50 -6.99
C ALA A 112 38.27 -1.11 -6.02
N LYS A 113 38.44 0.03 -5.34
CA LYS A 113 37.44 0.65 -4.49
C LYS A 113 37.02 2.00 -5.05
N ILE A 114 35.75 2.34 -4.90
CA ILE A 114 35.13 3.59 -5.34
C ILE A 114 34.42 4.21 -4.14
N ASP A 115 34.79 5.45 -3.80
CA ASP A 115 34.02 6.25 -2.87
C ASP A 115 32.72 6.69 -3.56
N ALA A 116 31.67 5.92 -3.28
CA ALA A 116 30.36 6.11 -3.88
C ALA A 116 29.64 7.37 -3.37
N THR A 117 30.16 8.04 -2.34
CA THR A 117 29.66 9.32 -1.85
C THR A 117 30.16 10.51 -2.67
N ALA A 118 31.30 10.34 -3.34
CA ALA A 118 31.86 11.33 -4.27
C ALA A 118 31.57 10.98 -5.74
N ALA A 119 31.63 9.70 -6.11
CA ALA A 119 31.46 9.21 -7.48
C ALA A 119 29.99 8.94 -7.84
N SER A 120 29.17 10.00 -7.90
CA SER A 120 27.72 9.88 -8.08
C SER A 120 27.29 9.25 -9.42
N SER A 121 28.08 9.44 -10.48
CA SER A 121 27.83 8.85 -11.81
C SER A 121 28.03 7.33 -11.76
N LEU A 122 29.16 6.88 -11.23
CA LEU A 122 29.44 5.45 -11.06
C LEU A 122 28.48 4.78 -10.09
N SER A 123 28.15 5.44 -8.97
CA SER A 123 27.15 4.93 -8.03
C SER A 123 25.80 4.66 -8.70
N SER A 124 25.38 5.58 -9.57
CA SER A 124 24.14 5.43 -10.35
C SER A 124 24.27 4.33 -11.41
N ARG A 125 25.37 4.32 -12.17
CA ARG A 125 25.64 3.34 -13.25
C ARG A 125 25.72 1.90 -12.74
N PHE A 126 26.26 1.70 -11.54
CA PHE A 126 26.41 0.38 -10.92
C PHE A 126 25.32 0.08 -9.89
N ASP A 127 24.26 0.88 -9.86
CA ASP A 127 23.06 0.60 -9.06
C ASP A 127 23.33 0.49 -7.54
N VAL A 128 24.31 1.24 -7.04
CA VAL A 128 24.77 1.21 -5.66
C VAL A 128 23.70 1.82 -4.74
N SER A 129 23.18 1.02 -3.83
CA SER A 129 22.09 1.43 -2.92
C SER A 129 22.41 1.21 -1.43
N GLY A 130 23.63 0.77 -1.12
CA GLY A 130 24.13 0.57 0.24
C GLY A 130 25.63 0.29 0.21
N TYR A 131 26.26 0.25 1.39
CA TYR A 131 27.71 0.12 1.49
C TYR A 131 28.13 -0.97 2.50
N PRO A 132 29.18 -1.76 2.22
CA PRO A 132 29.85 -1.89 0.92
C PRO A 132 29.00 -2.70 -0.07
N THR A 133 29.00 -2.29 -1.34
CA THR A 133 28.47 -3.05 -2.48
C THR A 133 29.63 -3.61 -3.29
N ILE A 134 29.59 -4.92 -3.59
CA ILE A 134 30.65 -5.61 -4.33
C ILE A 134 30.11 -5.97 -5.72
N LYS A 135 30.85 -5.63 -6.77
CA LYS A 135 30.53 -5.97 -8.17
C LYS A 135 31.74 -6.63 -8.81
N ILE A 136 31.50 -7.60 -9.69
CA ILE A 136 32.54 -8.18 -10.54
C ILE A 136 32.25 -7.72 -11.97
N LEU A 137 33.14 -6.90 -12.52
CA LEU A 137 33.03 -6.43 -13.89
C LEU A 137 33.67 -7.47 -14.83
N LYS A 138 32.88 -8.12 -15.68
CA LYS A 138 33.35 -9.05 -16.72
C LYS A 138 33.13 -8.46 -18.09
N LYS A 139 34.19 -8.10 -18.81
CA LYS A 139 34.17 -7.45 -20.13
C LYS A 139 33.22 -6.26 -20.18
N GLY A 140 33.26 -5.42 -19.13
CA GLY A 140 32.38 -4.26 -18.97
C GLY A 140 30.97 -4.54 -18.46
N GLN A 141 30.57 -5.81 -18.28
CA GLN A 141 29.27 -6.16 -17.69
C GLN A 141 29.39 -6.38 -16.18
N PRO A 142 28.59 -5.68 -15.35
CA PRO A 142 28.59 -5.89 -13.91
C PRO A 142 27.89 -7.19 -13.53
N VAL A 143 28.47 -7.92 -12.59
CA VAL A 143 27.91 -9.12 -11.95
C VAL A 143 27.83 -8.86 -10.45
N ASP A 144 26.64 -9.01 -9.90
CA ASP A 144 26.39 -8.74 -8.48
C ASP A 144 26.95 -9.86 -7.60
N TYR A 145 27.51 -9.47 -6.45
CA TYR A 145 27.99 -10.39 -5.44
C TYR A 145 27.17 -10.24 -4.15
N ASP A 146 26.34 -11.25 -3.87
CA ASP A 146 25.47 -11.32 -2.68
C ASP A 146 25.97 -12.33 -1.61
N GLY A 147 27.18 -12.89 -1.80
CA GLY A 147 27.76 -13.87 -0.89
C GLY A 147 28.33 -13.25 0.41
N SER A 148 28.93 -14.09 1.26
CA SER A 148 29.54 -13.58 2.49
C SER A 148 30.80 -12.78 2.19
N ARG A 149 31.05 -11.71 2.94
CA ARG A 149 32.21 -10.81 2.73
C ARG A 149 33.52 -11.41 3.26
N THR A 150 33.85 -12.63 2.86
CA THR A 150 35.06 -13.36 3.24
C THR A 150 35.98 -13.54 2.05
N GLU A 151 37.30 -13.61 2.30
CA GLU A 151 38.28 -13.81 1.23
C GLU A 151 37.96 -15.05 0.39
N THR A 152 37.67 -16.18 1.04
CA THR A 152 37.41 -17.47 0.38
C THR A 152 36.25 -17.39 -0.61
N GLU A 153 35.09 -16.87 -0.20
CA GLU A 153 33.91 -16.84 -1.05
C GLU A 153 34.02 -15.81 -2.18
N ILE A 154 34.57 -14.62 -1.91
CA ILE A 154 34.76 -13.59 -2.93
C ILE A 154 35.75 -14.08 -3.97
N VAL A 155 36.92 -14.57 -3.56
CA VAL A 155 37.95 -15.07 -4.49
C VAL A 155 37.42 -16.23 -5.33
N ALA A 156 36.69 -17.17 -4.74
CA ALA A 156 36.08 -18.27 -5.48
C ALA A 156 35.12 -17.76 -6.56
N LYS A 157 34.25 -16.80 -6.22
CA LYS A 157 33.31 -16.24 -7.18
C LYS A 157 33.99 -15.41 -8.27
N VAL A 158 34.98 -14.59 -7.93
CA VAL A 158 35.77 -13.83 -8.91
C VAL A 158 36.46 -14.78 -9.89
N LYS A 159 37.08 -15.86 -9.40
CA LYS A 159 37.74 -16.86 -10.26
C LYS A 159 36.78 -17.67 -11.12
N GLU A 160 35.56 -17.89 -10.67
CA GLU A 160 34.48 -18.48 -11.47
C GLU A 160 34.11 -17.54 -12.62
N VAL A 161 33.83 -16.27 -12.31
CA VAL A 161 33.43 -15.24 -13.29
C VAL A 161 34.58 -14.90 -14.25
N SER A 162 35.83 -15.02 -13.81
CA SER A 162 37.00 -14.73 -14.63
C SER A 162 37.28 -15.79 -15.71
N GLN A 163 36.64 -16.96 -15.69
CA GLN A 163 36.88 -17.98 -16.70
C GLN A 163 36.58 -17.45 -18.12
N PRO A 164 37.37 -17.80 -19.15
CA PRO A 164 37.16 -17.30 -20.51
C PRO A 164 35.78 -17.64 -21.10
N GLU A 165 35.25 -18.81 -20.75
CA GLU A 165 33.95 -19.32 -21.19
C GLU A 165 32.78 -18.88 -20.29
N TRP A 166 33.07 -18.16 -19.20
CA TRP A 166 32.01 -17.68 -18.33
C TRP A 166 31.18 -16.63 -19.07
N VAL A 167 29.88 -16.88 -19.10
CA VAL A 167 28.85 -15.95 -19.54
C VAL A 167 27.82 -15.82 -18.42
N PRO A 168 27.17 -14.65 -18.26
CA PRO A 168 26.07 -14.52 -17.33
C PRO A 168 25.02 -15.62 -17.59
N PRO A 169 24.42 -16.20 -16.54
CA PRO A 169 23.32 -17.12 -16.72
C PRO A 169 22.24 -16.47 -17.58
N PRO A 170 21.68 -17.18 -18.58
CA PRO A 170 20.58 -16.63 -19.35
C PRO A 170 19.40 -16.36 -18.41
N GLU A 171 18.83 -15.18 -18.52
CA GLU A 171 17.59 -14.84 -17.81
C GLU A 171 16.45 -15.70 -18.36
N ALA A 172 15.69 -16.32 -17.47
CA ALA A 172 14.46 -17.04 -17.75
C ALA A 172 13.30 -16.07 -18.00
N THR A 173 13.44 -14.82 -17.58
CA THR A 173 12.49 -13.75 -17.86
C THR A 173 12.70 -13.17 -19.27
N LEU A 174 11.60 -12.92 -19.98
CA LEU A 174 11.63 -12.25 -21.28
C LEU A 174 11.76 -10.74 -21.08
N VAL A 175 12.60 -10.06 -21.87
CA VAL A 175 12.66 -8.60 -21.89
C VAL A 175 11.70 -8.09 -22.97
N LEU A 176 10.69 -7.35 -22.55
CA LEU A 176 9.72 -6.76 -23.47
C LEU A 176 9.98 -5.27 -23.66
N THR A 177 9.95 -4.85 -24.92
CA THR A 177 10.03 -3.45 -25.36
C THR A 177 8.81 -3.14 -26.21
N LYS A 178 8.59 -1.87 -26.54
CA LYS A 178 7.48 -1.47 -27.42
C LYS A 178 7.42 -2.26 -28.73
N GLU A 179 8.57 -2.68 -29.28
CA GLU A 179 8.66 -3.38 -30.56
C GLU A 179 8.14 -4.82 -30.52
N ASN A 180 8.32 -5.53 -29.40
CA ASN A 180 7.99 -6.96 -29.30
C ASN A 180 6.81 -7.26 -28.36
N PHE A 181 6.37 -6.29 -27.56
CA PHE A 181 5.40 -6.49 -26.49
C PHE A 181 4.09 -7.09 -27.00
N ASP A 182 3.48 -6.46 -28.00
CA ASP A 182 2.16 -6.87 -28.49
C ASP A 182 2.20 -8.27 -29.12
N GLU A 183 3.25 -8.61 -29.87
CA GLU A 183 3.40 -9.94 -30.47
C GLU A 183 3.47 -11.02 -29.38
N ILE A 184 4.41 -10.88 -28.44
CA ILE A 184 4.65 -11.89 -27.39
C ILE A 184 3.43 -12.06 -26.49
N VAL A 185 2.81 -10.94 -26.09
CA VAL A 185 1.69 -10.95 -25.15
C VAL A 185 0.38 -11.41 -25.79
N ASN A 186 0.18 -11.19 -27.10
CA ASN A 186 -0.97 -11.70 -27.83
C ASN A 186 -0.89 -13.20 -28.10
N GLU A 187 0.31 -13.74 -28.33
CA GLU A 187 0.52 -15.17 -28.57
C GLU A 187 0.47 -16.01 -27.29
N ALA A 188 0.85 -15.45 -26.15
CA ALA A 188 0.81 -16.15 -24.88
C ALA A 188 -0.63 -16.41 -24.38
N ASP A 189 -0.95 -17.68 -24.08
CA ASP A 189 -2.20 -18.05 -23.40
C ASP A 189 -2.30 -17.36 -22.03
N ILE A 190 -1.19 -17.31 -21.31
CA ILE A 190 -1.00 -16.54 -20.08
C ILE A 190 0.47 -16.16 -19.91
N ILE A 191 0.76 -14.90 -19.61
CA ILE A 191 2.11 -14.38 -19.31
C ILE A 191 2.01 -13.39 -18.15
N LEU A 192 2.97 -13.43 -17.23
CA LEU A 192 3.10 -12.42 -16.17
C LEU A 192 4.16 -11.41 -16.62
N VAL A 193 3.86 -10.12 -16.51
CA VAL A 193 4.78 -9.04 -16.87
C VAL A 193 5.03 -8.14 -15.66
N GLU A 194 6.30 -7.94 -15.33
CA GLU A 194 6.77 -6.95 -14.36
C GLU A 194 7.13 -5.63 -15.05
N PHE A 195 6.45 -4.56 -14.67
CA PHE A 195 6.86 -3.20 -14.97
C PHE A 195 7.71 -2.68 -13.80
N TYR A 196 8.99 -2.42 -14.07
CA TYR A 196 9.97 -2.05 -13.06
C TYR A 196 10.70 -0.75 -13.41
N ALA A 197 11.41 -0.20 -12.42
CA ALA A 197 12.38 0.85 -12.62
C ALA A 197 13.73 0.39 -12.05
N PRO A 198 14.86 0.61 -12.77
CA PRO A 198 16.18 0.10 -12.34
C PRO A 198 16.58 0.55 -10.94
N TRP A 199 16.29 1.80 -10.58
CA TRP A 199 16.61 2.39 -9.28
C TRP A 199 15.66 1.97 -8.13
N CYS A 200 14.57 1.25 -8.41
CA CYS A 200 13.57 0.93 -7.39
C CYS A 200 14.03 -0.23 -6.48
N GLY A 201 14.23 0.06 -5.19
CA GLY A 201 14.64 -0.95 -4.21
C GLY A 201 13.65 -2.12 -4.06
N HIS A 202 12.34 -1.92 -4.27
CA HIS A 202 11.36 -3.01 -4.26
C HIS A 202 11.50 -3.93 -5.49
N CYS A 203 11.82 -3.37 -6.66
CA CYS A 203 12.11 -4.14 -7.88
C CYS A 203 13.38 -4.97 -7.70
N LYS A 204 14.44 -4.38 -7.16
CA LYS A 204 15.70 -5.09 -6.87
C LYS A 204 15.48 -6.30 -5.95
N ARG A 205 14.59 -6.18 -4.96
CA ARG A 205 14.22 -7.32 -4.08
C ARG A 205 13.36 -8.38 -4.79
N LEU A 206 12.51 -7.99 -5.73
CA LEU A 206 11.64 -8.90 -6.47
C LEU A 206 12.42 -9.68 -7.54
N ALA A 207 13.35 -9.04 -8.24
CA ALA A 207 14.12 -9.61 -9.35
C ALA A 207 14.62 -11.05 -9.11
N PRO A 208 15.31 -11.39 -8.01
CA PRO A 208 15.78 -12.76 -7.78
C PRO A 208 14.63 -13.76 -7.55
N GLU A 209 13.53 -13.36 -6.92
CA GLU A 209 12.37 -14.22 -6.70
C GLU A 209 11.58 -14.45 -7.99
N TYR A 210 11.45 -13.39 -8.80
CA TYR A 210 10.79 -13.39 -10.10
C TYR A 210 11.52 -14.28 -11.11
N GLU A 211 12.85 -14.18 -11.16
CA GLU A 211 13.70 -14.99 -12.02
C GLU A 211 13.65 -16.47 -11.64
N LYS A 212 13.68 -16.80 -10.34
CA LYS A 212 13.48 -18.18 -9.86
C LYS A 212 12.09 -18.71 -10.22
N ALA A 213 11.05 -17.88 -10.14
CA ALA A 213 9.69 -18.27 -10.51
C ALA A 213 9.59 -18.53 -12.02
N ALA A 214 10.18 -17.65 -12.85
CA ALA A 214 10.22 -17.79 -14.30
C ALA A 214 10.86 -19.11 -14.72
N LYS A 215 11.99 -19.46 -14.09
CA LYS A 215 12.71 -20.72 -14.31
C LYS A 215 11.92 -21.95 -13.91
N GLU A 216 11.04 -21.86 -12.91
CA GLU A 216 10.20 -22.98 -12.49
C GLU A 216 8.97 -23.13 -13.41
N LEU A 217 8.33 -22.02 -13.75
CA LEU A 217 7.15 -21.98 -14.59
C LEU A 217 7.43 -22.34 -16.06
N SER A 218 8.65 -22.10 -16.54
CA SER A 218 9.09 -22.52 -17.89
C SER A 218 9.22 -24.03 -18.05
N LYS A 219 9.33 -24.80 -16.96
CA LYS A 219 9.38 -26.28 -16.99
C LYS A 219 8.01 -26.93 -17.15
N ARG A 220 6.91 -26.16 -17.01
CA ARG A 220 5.55 -26.68 -17.14
C ARG A 220 5.21 -26.98 -18.59
N ILE A 221 4.15 -27.77 -18.77
CA ILE A 221 3.57 -28.08 -20.08
C ILE A 221 2.07 -27.73 -20.00
N PRO A 222 1.60 -26.66 -20.66
CA PRO A 222 2.39 -25.63 -21.35
C PRO A 222 3.19 -24.74 -20.38
N PRO A 223 4.30 -24.12 -20.83
CA PRO A 223 5.07 -23.19 -20.02
C PRO A 223 4.26 -21.92 -19.73
N ILE A 224 4.50 -21.30 -18.57
CA ILE A 224 3.98 -19.95 -18.26
C ILE A 224 5.17 -18.98 -18.31
N PRO A 225 5.29 -18.13 -19.34
CA PRO A 225 6.35 -17.16 -19.41
C PRO A 225 6.18 -16.06 -18.37
N LEU A 226 7.32 -15.56 -17.88
CA LEU A 226 7.43 -14.34 -17.10
C LEU A 226 8.27 -13.35 -17.89
N ALA A 227 7.95 -12.07 -17.80
CA ALA A 227 8.55 -11.02 -18.59
C ALA A 227 8.76 -9.75 -17.77
N LYS A 228 9.68 -8.90 -18.19
CA LYS A 228 9.94 -7.61 -17.57
C LYS A 228 10.00 -6.50 -18.60
N VAL A 229 9.52 -5.32 -18.21
CA VAL A 229 9.53 -4.06 -18.97
C VAL A 229 10.18 -3.00 -18.08
N ASP A 230 11.26 -2.39 -18.56
CA ASP A 230 11.78 -1.18 -17.93
C ASP A 230 10.83 -0.03 -18.25
N ALA A 231 10.02 0.37 -17.28
CA ALA A 231 9.00 1.39 -17.44
C ALA A 231 9.57 2.82 -17.51
N ILE A 232 10.86 3.00 -17.19
CA ILE A 232 11.56 4.28 -17.35
C ILE A 232 12.01 4.44 -18.81
N ALA A 233 12.45 3.36 -19.44
CA ALA A 233 12.76 3.36 -20.87
C ALA A 233 11.48 3.31 -21.73
N GLU A 234 10.54 2.43 -21.38
CA GLU A 234 9.32 2.14 -22.14
C GLU A 234 8.09 2.92 -21.64
N THR A 235 8.23 4.24 -21.57
CA THR A 235 7.20 5.13 -20.98
C THR A 235 5.82 5.02 -21.63
N GLU A 236 5.75 4.71 -22.93
CA GLU A 236 4.48 4.50 -23.63
C GLU A 236 3.75 3.23 -23.15
N LEU A 237 4.49 2.13 -22.93
CA LEU A 237 3.92 0.90 -22.38
C LEU A 237 3.45 1.11 -20.94
N ALA A 238 4.25 1.80 -20.13
CA ALA A 238 3.89 2.16 -18.76
C ALA A 238 2.59 2.96 -18.71
N LYS A 239 2.44 3.96 -19.59
CA LYS A 239 1.22 4.75 -19.72
C LYS A 239 0.04 3.94 -20.24
N ARG A 240 0.24 3.07 -21.24
CA ARG A 240 -0.81 2.22 -21.83
C ARG A 240 -1.48 1.31 -20.82
N PHE A 241 -0.74 0.87 -19.80
CA PHE A 241 -1.22 -0.04 -18.76
C PHE A 241 -1.35 0.63 -17.39
N ASP A 242 -1.44 1.97 -17.33
CA ASP A 242 -1.68 2.74 -16.10
C ASP A 242 -0.70 2.40 -14.96
N VAL A 243 0.58 2.19 -15.28
CA VAL A 243 1.63 1.90 -14.30
C VAL A 243 1.99 3.20 -13.57
N SER A 244 1.62 3.27 -12.29
CA SER A 244 1.82 4.44 -11.42
C SER A 244 2.81 4.20 -10.28
N GLY A 245 3.33 2.97 -10.14
CA GLY A 245 4.32 2.61 -9.13
C GLY A 245 5.05 1.32 -9.48
N TYR A 246 6.19 1.09 -8.81
CA TYR A 246 7.10 -0.01 -9.14
C TYR A 246 7.41 -0.88 -7.91
N PRO A 247 7.48 -2.21 -8.05
CA PRO A 247 7.09 -2.97 -9.24
C PRO A 247 5.56 -3.07 -9.36
N SER A 248 5.08 -2.99 -10.59
CA SER A 248 3.69 -3.33 -10.96
C SER A 248 3.70 -4.62 -11.75
N LEU A 249 2.92 -5.61 -11.28
CA LEU A 249 2.78 -6.90 -11.93
C LEU A 249 1.42 -6.97 -12.63
N LYS A 250 1.40 -7.43 -13.88
CA LYS A 250 0.16 -7.64 -14.64
C LYS A 250 0.17 -8.99 -15.35
N ILE A 251 -0.96 -9.68 -15.28
CA ILE A 251 -1.19 -10.91 -16.05
C ILE A 251 -1.80 -10.53 -17.39
N PHE A 252 -1.26 -11.07 -18.46
CA PHE A 252 -1.86 -10.97 -19.77
C PHE A 252 -2.34 -12.34 -20.25
N ARG A 253 -3.50 -12.35 -20.90
CA ARG A 253 -4.07 -13.54 -21.54
C ARG A 253 -4.47 -13.17 -22.95
N LYS A 254 -3.73 -13.65 -23.95
CA LYS A 254 -3.98 -13.34 -25.36
C LYS A 254 -4.16 -11.83 -25.60
N GLY A 255 -3.21 -11.03 -25.09
CA GLY A 255 -3.24 -9.57 -25.20
C GLY A 255 -4.00 -8.82 -24.11
N LYS A 256 -4.94 -9.47 -23.42
CA LYS A 256 -5.81 -8.79 -22.45
C LYS A 256 -5.13 -8.72 -21.09
N SER A 257 -5.05 -7.50 -20.54
CA SER A 257 -4.42 -7.22 -19.26
C SER A 257 -5.36 -7.46 -18.07
N PHE A 258 -4.83 -8.04 -17.00
CA PHE A 258 -5.46 -8.26 -15.70
C PHE A 258 -4.46 -7.91 -14.59
N ASP A 259 -4.96 -7.49 -13.44
CA ASP A 259 -4.09 -7.21 -12.30
C ASP A 259 -3.57 -8.50 -11.67
N TYR A 260 -2.37 -8.42 -11.11
CA TYR A 260 -1.76 -9.48 -10.32
C TYR A 260 -1.89 -9.14 -8.84
N ASN A 261 -2.65 -9.94 -8.09
CA ASN A 261 -2.87 -9.75 -6.65
C ASN A 261 -2.22 -10.85 -5.80
N GLY A 262 -1.32 -11.65 -6.40
CA GLY A 262 -0.61 -12.74 -5.73
C GLY A 262 0.58 -12.27 -4.87
N PRO A 263 1.20 -13.20 -4.11
CA PRO A 263 2.42 -12.93 -3.35
C PRO A 263 3.63 -12.71 -4.24
N ARG A 264 4.66 -11.99 -3.77
CA ARG A 264 5.81 -11.58 -4.59
C ARG A 264 7.06 -12.45 -4.39
N GLU A 265 6.92 -13.53 -3.62
CA GLU A 265 7.94 -14.54 -3.40
C GLU A 265 7.84 -15.66 -4.43
N LYS A 266 8.95 -16.34 -4.74
CA LYS A 266 9.04 -17.38 -5.77
C LYS A 266 7.85 -18.36 -5.75
N TYR A 267 7.60 -19.00 -4.60
CA TYR A 267 6.57 -20.02 -4.49
C TYR A 267 5.16 -19.44 -4.63
N GLY A 268 4.93 -18.24 -4.08
CA GLY A 268 3.66 -17.54 -4.23
C GLY A 268 3.36 -17.15 -5.68
N ILE A 269 4.36 -16.69 -6.43
CA ILE A 269 4.24 -16.40 -7.86
C ILE A 269 3.92 -17.68 -8.64
N VAL A 270 4.66 -18.76 -8.37
CA VAL A 270 4.47 -20.05 -9.06
C VAL A 270 3.05 -20.58 -8.82
N ASP A 271 2.64 -20.70 -7.57
CA ASP A 271 1.34 -21.27 -7.20
C ASP A 271 0.20 -20.43 -7.76
N TYR A 272 0.29 -19.10 -7.62
CA TYR A 272 -0.71 -18.18 -8.14
C TYR A 272 -0.81 -18.25 -9.66
N MET A 273 0.31 -18.23 -10.40
CA MET A 273 0.28 -18.33 -11.86
C MET A 273 -0.24 -19.68 -12.36
N ILE A 274 0.05 -20.77 -11.65
CA ILE A 274 -0.51 -22.09 -11.95
C ILE A 274 -2.03 -22.06 -11.78
N GLU A 275 -2.54 -21.52 -10.68
CA GLU A 275 -3.98 -21.37 -10.44
C GLU A 275 -4.63 -20.48 -11.52
N GLN A 276 -4.01 -19.36 -11.84
CA GLN A 276 -4.48 -18.39 -12.84
C GLN A 276 -4.45 -18.93 -14.28
N SER A 277 -3.63 -19.96 -14.56
CA SER A 277 -3.61 -20.67 -15.85
C SER A 277 -4.80 -21.61 -16.04
N GLY A 278 -5.50 -21.96 -14.97
CA GLY A 278 -6.77 -22.68 -15.04
C GLY A 278 -7.92 -21.84 -15.61
N PRO A 279 -8.99 -22.48 -16.09
CA PRO A 279 -10.15 -21.77 -16.61
C PRO A 279 -10.80 -20.92 -15.51
N PRO A 280 -11.25 -19.68 -15.81
CA PRO A 280 -11.87 -18.81 -14.82
C PRO A 280 -13.28 -19.25 -14.43
N SER A 281 -13.90 -20.15 -15.19
CA SER A 281 -15.20 -20.74 -14.88
C SER A 281 -15.20 -22.25 -15.02
N LYS A 282 -15.98 -22.93 -14.16
CA LYS A 282 -16.09 -24.39 -14.14
C LYS A 282 -17.32 -24.86 -14.93
N GLN A 283 -17.15 -25.85 -15.80
CA GLN A 283 -18.27 -26.43 -16.55
C GLN A 283 -19.19 -27.24 -15.63
N ILE A 284 -20.49 -27.02 -15.77
CA ILE A 284 -21.58 -27.79 -15.17
C ILE A 284 -22.19 -28.68 -16.25
N GLN A 285 -22.34 -29.96 -15.96
CA GLN A 285 -22.86 -30.94 -16.92
C GLN A 285 -24.22 -31.52 -16.52
N ALA A 286 -24.58 -31.48 -15.24
CA ALA A 286 -25.83 -32.03 -14.73
C ALA A 286 -26.67 -31.01 -13.95
N ILE A 287 -28.00 -31.08 -14.09
CA ILE A 287 -28.98 -30.27 -13.33
C ILE A 287 -28.76 -30.41 -11.82
N LYS A 288 -28.37 -31.61 -11.36
CA LYS A 288 -28.11 -31.89 -9.94
C LYS A 288 -27.10 -30.92 -9.33
N GLN A 289 -26.04 -30.55 -10.06
CA GLN A 289 -25.03 -29.60 -9.58
C GLN A 289 -25.64 -28.21 -9.35
N VAL A 290 -26.53 -27.75 -10.25
CA VAL A 290 -27.24 -26.47 -10.07
C VAL A 290 -28.14 -26.53 -8.84
N GLN A 291 -28.82 -27.65 -8.62
CA GLN A 291 -29.66 -27.86 -7.44
C GLN A 291 -28.84 -27.89 -6.14
N GLU A 292 -27.67 -28.52 -6.14
CA GLU A 292 -26.73 -28.53 -5.01
C GLU A 292 -26.26 -27.10 -4.70
N PHE A 293 -25.91 -26.30 -5.72
CA PHE A 293 -25.57 -24.89 -5.50
C PHE A 293 -26.72 -24.09 -4.88
N LEU A 294 -27.96 -24.30 -5.35
CA LEU A 294 -29.14 -23.62 -4.82
C LEU A 294 -29.45 -24.01 -3.38
N LYS A 295 -29.28 -25.28 -3.01
CA LYS A 295 -29.63 -25.78 -1.66
C LYS A 295 -28.51 -25.56 -0.63
N ASP A 296 -27.29 -25.92 -1.00
CA ASP A 296 -26.17 -26.03 -0.07
C ASP A 296 -25.19 -24.86 -0.19
N GLY A 297 -25.29 -24.07 -1.27
CA GLY A 297 -24.43 -22.92 -1.52
C GLY A 297 -24.55 -21.85 -0.45
N ASP A 298 -23.50 -21.04 -0.31
CA ASP A 298 -23.37 -19.99 0.70
C ASP A 298 -22.96 -18.63 0.12
N ASP A 299 -22.87 -18.54 -1.21
CA ASP A 299 -22.50 -17.33 -1.97
C ASP A 299 -23.28 -17.29 -3.29
N VAL A 300 -23.16 -16.18 -4.03
CA VAL A 300 -23.81 -16.00 -5.33
C VAL A 300 -23.42 -17.08 -6.34
N ILE A 301 -24.40 -17.51 -7.13
CA ILE A 301 -24.29 -18.53 -8.17
C ILE A 301 -24.31 -17.80 -9.52
N ILE A 302 -23.20 -17.87 -10.27
CA ILE A 302 -23.03 -17.18 -11.54
C ILE A 302 -22.82 -18.21 -12.65
N ILE A 303 -23.85 -18.42 -13.49
CA ILE A 303 -23.85 -19.43 -14.54
C ILE A 303 -23.98 -18.78 -15.92
N GLY A 304 -22.97 -18.95 -16.77
CA GLY A 304 -23.07 -18.66 -18.19
C GLY A 304 -23.68 -19.85 -18.95
N VAL A 305 -24.67 -19.59 -19.80
CA VAL A 305 -25.34 -20.61 -20.64
C VAL A 305 -25.02 -20.33 -22.09
N PHE A 306 -24.32 -21.24 -22.76
CA PHE A 306 -23.83 -21.06 -24.13
C PHE A 306 -24.06 -22.30 -24.98
N LYS A 307 -23.87 -22.21 -26.31
CA LYS A 307 -24.06 -23.37 -27.19
C LYS A 307 -22.86 -24.31 -27.16
N GLU A 308 -21.67 -23.73 -27.22
CA GLU A 308 -20.40 -24.44 -27.33
C GLU A 308 -19.23 -23.53 -26.91
N SER A 309 -18.03 -24.09 -26.83
CA SER A 309 -16.85 -23.39 -26.32
C SER A 309 -16.29 -22.30 -27.25
N GLN A 310 -16.73 -22.25 -28.50
CA GLN A 310 -16.26 -21.25 -29.49
C GLN A 310 -17.24 -20.09 -29.66
N ASP A 311 -18.29 -20.04 -28.84
CA ASP A 311 -19.25 -18.95 -28.85
C ASP A 311 -18.54 -17.64 -28.43
N PRO A 312 -18.59 -16.56 -29.23
CA PRO A 312 -18.02 -15.27 -28.85
C PRO A 312 -18.56 -14.75 -27.50
N ALA A 313 -19.84 -15.01 -27.20
CA ALA A 313 -20.45 -14.64 -25.93
C ALA A 313 -19.81 -15.40 -24.74
N TYR A 314 -19.39 -16.65 -24.96
CA TYR A 314 -18.66 -17.41 -23.95
C TYR A 314 -17.27 -16.81 -23.71
N HIS A 315 -16.56 -16.38 -24.75
CA HIS A 315 -15.26 -15.72 -24.58
C HIS A 315 -15.36 -14.41 -23.80
N LEU A 316 -16.35 -13.57 -24.08
CA LEU A 316 -16.62 -12.33 -23.31
C LEU A 316 -16.93 -12.64 -21.83
N TYR A 317 -17.72 -13.68 -21.58
CA TYR A 317 -17.99 -14.17 -20.23
C TYR A 317 -16.72 -14.64 -19.52
N GLN A 318 -15.83 -15.37 -20.22
CA GLN A 318 -14.55 -15.82 -19.66
C GLN A 318 -13.63 -14.65 -19.34
N ASP A 319 -13.61 -13.58 -20.14
CA ASP A 319 -12.84 -12.37 -19.83
C ASP A 319 -13.35 -11.67 -18.56
N ALA A 320 -14.68 -11.54 -18.43
CA ALA A 320 -15.30 -10.99 -17.24
C ALA A 320 -15.01 -11.85 -16.01
N ALA A 321 -15.10 -13.18 -16.16
CA ALA A 321 -14.76 -14.14 -15.12
C ALA A 321 -13.28 -14.03 -14.73
N ASN A 322 -12.35 -13.90 -15.68
CA ASN A 322 -10.92 -13.68 -15.38
C ASN A 322 -10.67 -12.41 -14.55
N SER A 323 -11.47 -11.35 -14.76
CA SER A 323 -11.37 -10.11 -13.99
C SER A 323 -11.92 -10.22 -12.57
N LEU A 324 -12.79 -11.21 -12.31
CA LEU A 324 -13.60 -11.30 -11.10
C LEU A 324 -13.39 -12.62 -10.33
N ARG A 325 -12.54 -13.53 -10.83
CA ARG A 325 -12.34 -14.89 -10.31
C ARG A 325 -11.75 -14.94 -8.90
N GLU A 326 -11.11 -13.87 -8.44
CA GLU A 326 -10.63 -13.77 -7.06
C GLU A 326 -11.77 -13.51 -6.08
N ASP A 327 -12.82 -12.84 -6.56
CA ASP A 327 -13.96 -12.45 -5.76
C ASP A 327 -15.12 -13.42 -5.90
N TYR A 328 -15.30 -14.05 -7.05
CA TYR A 328 -16.47 -14.85 -7.37
C TYR A 328 -16.13 -16.18 -8.05
N LYS A 329 -16.97 -17.19 -7.80
CA LYS A 329 -16.90 -18.47 -8.50
C LYS A 329 -17.83 -18.44 -9.72
N PHE A 330 -17.23 -18.56 -10.89
CA PHE A 330 -17.95 -18.59 -12.16
C PHE A 330 -18.16 -20.04 -12.62
N TYR A 331 -19.32 -20.28 -13.23
CA TYR A 331 -19.67 -21.57 -13.82
C TYR A 331 -20.25 -21.39 -15.22
N HIS A 332 -20.09 -22.38 -16.08
CA HIS A 332 -20.75 -22.35 -17.38
C HIS A 332 -21.38 -23.69 -17.75
N THR A 333 -22.28 -23.68 -18.72
CA THR A 333 -22.87 -24.90 -19.26
C THR A 333 -23.11 -24.77 -20.76
N PHE A 334 -22.94 -25.90 -21.44
CA PHE A 334 -23.37 -26.11 -22.83
C PHE A 334 -24.55 -27.09 -22.91
N SER A 335 -25.08 -27.53 -21.76
CA SER A 335 -26.16 -28.52 -21.69
C SER A 335 -27.52 -27.88 -21.97
N SER A 336 -28.19 -28.37 -23.01
CA SER A 336 -29.57 -27.96 -23.33
C SER A 336 -30.58 -28.32 -22.23
N GLU A 337 -30.30 -29.34 -21.42
CA GLU A 337 -31.13 -29.71 -20.27
C GLU A 337 -31.05 -28.66 -19.16
N ILE A 338 -29.84 -28.17 -18.86
CA ILE A 338 -29.65 -27.11 -17.87
C ILE A 338 -30.24 -25.79 -18.37
N SER A 339 -30.07 -25.45 -19.65
CA SER A 339 -30.72 -24.29 -20.28
C SER A 339 -32.25 -24.33 -20.10
N LYS A 340 -32.89 -25.48 -20.37
CA LYS A 340 -34.34 -25.67 -20.14
C LYS A 340 -34.72 -25.58 -18.66
N PHE A 341 -33.91 -26.15 -17.76
CA PHE A 341 -34.13 -26.07 -16.32
C PHE A 341 -34.08 -24.63 -15.81
N LEU A 342 -33.09 -23.86 -16.25
CA LEU A 342 -32.93 -22.42 -15.93
C LEU A 342 -33.92 -21.54 -16.71
N LYS A 343 -34.61 -22.08 -17.71
CA LYS A 343 -35.55 -21.37 -18.60
C LYS A 343 -34.89 -20.20 -19.34
N VAL A 344 -33.66 -20.39 -19.80
CA VAL A 344 -32.92 -19.39 -20.58
C VAL A 344 -32.35 -19.98 -21.85
N ASP A 345 -32.35 -19.20 -22.93
CA ASP A 345 -31.66 -19.56 -24.17
C ASP A 345 -30.13 -19.43 -24.02
N PRO A 346 -29.33 -20.08 -24.88
CA PRO A 346 -27.89 -19.83 -24.94
C PRO A 346 -27.54 -18.36 -25.27
N GLY A 347 -26.37 -17.91 -24.82
CA GLY A 347 -25.90 -16.52 -24.92
C GLY A 347 -26.30 -15.66 -23.73
N LYS A 348 -26.52 -16.27 -22.55
CA LYS A 348 -27.04 -15.58 -21.37
C LYS A 348 -26.15 -15.85 -20.15
N LEU A 349 -26.00 -14.82 -19.32
CA LEU A 349 -25.51 -14.95 -17.96
C LEU A 349 -26.69 -14.99 -16.99
N VAL A 350 -26.68 -15.94 -16.07
CA VAL A 350 -27.69 -16.12 -15.03
C VAL A 350 -27.02 -15.97 -13.67
N ILE A 351 -27.55 -15.06 -12.85
CA ILE A 351 -27.12 -14.84 -11.47
C ILE A 351 -28.26 -15.20 -10.54
N MET A 352 -27.98 -16.02 -9.54
CA MET A 352 -28.94 -16.46 -8.54
C MET A 352 -28.27 -16.50 -7.17
N HIS A 353 -29.09 -16.48 -6.12
CA HIS A 353 -28.62 -16.77 -4.77
C HIS A 353 -29.14 -18.15 -4.31
N PRO A 354 -28.42 -18.83 -3.41
CA PRO A 354 -28.93 -20.00 -2.70
C PRO A 354 -30.32 -19.75 -2.13
N GLU A 355 -31.18 -20.76 -2.11
CA GLU A 355 -32.60 -20.67 -1.71
C GLU A 355 -32.76 -20.02 -0.34
N LYS A 356 -31.83 -20.29 0.59
CA LYS A 356 -31.81 -19.68 1.93
C LYS A 356 -31.65 -18.16 1.94
N PHE A 357 -31.14 -17.56 0.87
CA PHE A 357 -30.97 -16.12 0.72
C PHE A 357 -31.96 -15.47 -0.24
N GLN A 358 -32.86 -16.24 -0.86
CA GLN A 358 -33.90 -15.65 -1.71
C GLN A 358 -34.96 -14.96 -0.85
N SER A 359 -35.66 -13.99 -1.44
CA SER A 359 -36.77 -13.29 -0.79
C SER A 359 -37.85 -12.93 -1.81
N LYS A 360 -39.06 -12.61 -1.32
CA LYS A 360 -40.17 -12.12 -2.16
C LYS A 360 -40.04 -10.63 -2.54
N TYR A 361 -39.03 -9.94 -2.00
CA TYR A 361 -38.82 -8.50 -2.16
C TYR A 361 -37.80 -8.17 -3.26
N GLU A 362 -37.15 -9.20 -3.82
CA GLU A 362 -36.21 -9.09 -4.93
C GLU A 362 -36.43 -10.21 -5.94
N ALA A 363 -35.88 -10.06 -7.15
CA ALA A 363 -35.92 -11.15 -8.13
C ALA A 363 -34.98 -12.27 -7.69
N SER A 364 -35.44 -13.53 -7.74
CA SER A 364 -34.60 -14.69 -7.41
C SER A 364 -33.57 -15.04 -8.48
N VAL A 365 -33.72 -14.47 -9.69
CA VAL A 365 -32.86 -14.70 -10.85
C VAL A 365 -32.65 -13.36 -11.57
N HIS A 366 -31.39 -13.04 -11.86
CA HIS A 366 -31.00 -11.93 -12.72
C HIS A 366 -30.35 -12.47 -13.99
N ILE A 367 -30.74 -11.94 -15.14
CA ILE A 367 -30.29 -12.42 -16.44
C ILE A 367 -29.68 -11.25 -17.21
N LEU A 368 -28.54 -11.49 -17.84
CA LEU A 368 -27.92 -10.60 -18.81
C LEU A 368 -27.75 -11.32 -20.15
N ASP A 369 -28.09 -10.61 -21.23
CA ASP A 369 -27.85 -11.05 -22.59
C ASP A 369 -26.42 -10.74 -23.00
N ILE A 370 -25.62 -11.76 -23.30
CA ILE A 370 -24.27 -11.56 -23.83
C ILE A 370 -24.31 -11.76 -25.33
N LYS A 371 -24.00 -10.68 -26.05
CA LYS A 371 -23.88 -10.64 -27.51
C LYS A 371 -22.44 -10.33 -27.87
N GLU A 372 -22.07 -10.51 -29.14
CA GLU A 372 -20.74 -10.13 -29.65
C GLU A 372 -20.40 -8.66 -29.38
N SER A 373 -21.40 -7.78 -29.33
CA SER A 373 -21.23 -6.35 -29.07
C SER A 373 -21.20 -6.00 -27.57
N THR A 374 -21.39 -6.97 -26.67
CA THR A 374 -21.45 -6.72 -25.22
C THR A 374 -20.05 -6.40 -24.70
N ASP A 375 -19.93 -5.30 -23.97
CA ASP A 375 -18.67 -4.95 -23.30
C ASP A 375 -18.43 -5.87 -22.09
N VAL A 376 -17.19 -6.31 -21.90
CA VAL A 376 -16.77 -7.05 -20.71
C VAL A 376 -17.11 -6.28 -19.43
N ALA A 377 -17.01 -4.95 -19.46
CA ALA A 377 -17.39 -4.09 -18.33
C ALA A 377 -18.89 -4.21 -17.98
N GLU A 378 -19.77 -4.40 -18.96
CA GLU A 378 -21.20 -4.61 -18.73
C GLU A 378 -21.46 -5.92 -17.97
N VAL A 379 -20.79 -7.00 -18.39
CA VAL A 379 -20.87 -8.31 -17.71
C VAL A 379 -20.36 -8.20 -16.28
N LYS A 380 -19.19 -7.56 -16.07
CA LYS A 380 -18.62 -7.34 -14.74
C LYS A 380 -19.57 -6.54 -13.83
N ASN A 381 -20.09 -5.43 -14.34
CA ASN A 381 -20.99 -4.56 -13.58
C ASN A 381 -22.30 -5.28 -13.24
N HIS A 382 -22.83 -6.10 -14.14
CA HIS A 382 -24.01 -6.91 -13.87
C HIS A 382 -23.75 -7.93 -12.75
N VAL A 383 -22.59 -8.60 -12.75
CA VAL A 383 -22.17 -9.50 -11.67
C VAL A 383 -22.10 -8.76 -10.35
N VAL A 384 -21.31 -7.69 -10.26
CA VAL A 384 -21.10 -6.94 -9.01
C VAL A 384 -22.42 -6.37 -8.47
N LYS A 385 -23.29 -5.87 -9.35
CA LYS A 385 -24.58 -5.30 -8.97
C LYS A 385 -25.54 -6.31 -8.35
N HIS A 386 -25.51 -7.55 -8.82
CA HIS A 386 -26.44 -8.62 -8.41
C HIS A 386 -25.76 -9.71 -7.57
N ALA A 387 -24.54 -9.45 -7.10
CA ALA A 387 -23.75 -10.38 -6.30
C ALA A 387 -24.24 -10.51 -4.86
N LEU A 388 -24.91 -9.47 -4.32
CA LEU A 388 -25.36 -9.43 -2.95
C LEU A 388 -26.89 -9.54 -2.90
N PRO A 389 -27.46 -10.51 -2.16
CA PRO A 389 -28.89 -10.53 -1.92
C PRO A 389 -29.29 -9.35 -1.03
N LEU A 390 -30.56 -8.96 -1.04
CA LEU A 390 -31.10 -7.84 -0.27
C LEU A 390 -30.72 -7.89 1.21
N VAL A 391 -30.73 -9.10 1.79
CA VAL A 391 -30.17 -9.39 3.12
C VAL A 391 -29.40 -10.71 3.05
N GLY A 392 -28.07 -10.64 3.02
CA GLY A 392 -27.19 -11.81 3.02
C GLY A 392 -26.57 -12.11 4.38
N HIS A 393 -25.86 -13.23 4.48
CA HIS A 393 -25.05 -13.58 5.65
C HIS A 393 -23.62 -13.04 5.49
N ARG A 394 -23.29 -12.03 6.30
CA ARG A 394 -21.94 -11.49 6.45
C ARG A 394 -21.13 -12.40 7.35
N LYS A 395 -20.01 -12.91 6.82
CA LYS A 395 -19.05 -13.80 7.47
C LYS A 395 -17.66 -13.20 7.36
N THR A 396 -16.77 -13.51 8.29
CA THR A 396 -15.38 -13.03 8.27
C THR A 396 -14.69 -13.30 6.92
N ALA A 397 -15.00 -14.45 6.31
CA ALA A 397 -14.46 -14.86 5.00
C ALA A 397 -14.99 -14.08 3.79
N ASN A 398 -16.17 -13.45 3.87
CA ASN A 398 -16.77 -12.72 2.74
C ASN A 398 -16.90 -11.20 2.96
N ASP A 399 -16.68 -10.73 4.19
CA ASP A 399 -16.90 -9.35 4.60
C ASP A 399 -16.20 -8.34 3.67
N ALA A 400 -14.88 -8.47 3.51
CA ALA A 400 -14.08 -7.59 2.67
C ALA A 400 -14.53 -7.57 1.20
N LYS A 401 -15.08 -8.69 0.70
CA LYS A 401 -15.44 -8.86 -0.73
C LYS A 401 -16.90 -8.54 -1.04
N ARG A 402 -17.78 -8.51 -0.03
CA ARG A 402 -19.24 -8.40 -0.22
C ARG A 402 -19.85 -7.22 0.53
N TYR A 403 -19.29 -6.83 1.67
CA TYR A 403 -19.89 -5.89 2.62
C TYR A 403 -19.02 -4.63 2.84
N ALA A 404 -18.16 -4.31 1.86
CA ALA A 404 -17.37 -3.08 1.85
C ALA A 404 -18.22 -1.81 1.66
N LYS A 405 -19.34 -1.89 0.94
CA LYS A 405 -20.22 -0.74 0.68
C LYS A 405 -20.89 -0.26 1.98
N LYS A 406 -20.80 1.04 2.24
CA LYS A 406 -21.48 1.74 3.34
C LYS A 406 -22.55 2.69 2.77
N PRO A 407 -23.59 3.07 3.54
CA PRO A 407 -23.91 2.61 4.89
C PRO A 407 -24.26 1.11 4.94
N LEU A 408 -23.69 0.41 5.93
CA LEU A 408 -23.94 -1.01 6.17
C LEU A 408 -24.70 -1.17 7.49
N ILE A 409 -25.89 -1.74 7.41
CA ILE A 409 -26.73 -2.09 8.55
C ILE A 409 -26.59 -3.59 8.81
N ILE A 410 -26.22 -3.93 10.03
CA ILE A 410 -25.92 -5.30 10.44
C ILE A 410 -26.81 -5.65 11.62
N VAL A 411 -27.46 -6.80 11.54
CA VAL A 411 -28.26 -7.38 12.60
C VAL A 411 -27.53 -8.63 13.10
N TYR A 412 -27.09 -8.61 14.35
CA TYR A 412 -26.35 -9.68 15.00
C TYR A 412 -27.28 -10.53 15.85
N TYR A 413 -27.16 -11.84 15.69
CA TYR A 413 -27.81 -12.89 16.47
C TYR A 413 -27.14 -14.22 16.10
N MET A 414 -27.55 -15.34 16.69
CA MET A 414 -27.07 -16.67 16.27
C MET A 414 -27.51 -16.98 14.82
N VAL A 415 -26.60 -16.91 13.85
CA VAL A 415 -26.90 -17.14 12.42
C VAL A 415 -26.48 -18.55 12.03
N ASP A 416 -27.40 -19.50 12.18
CA ASP A 416 -27.20 -20.89 11.75
C ASP A 416 -28.29 -21.37 10.77
N PHE A 417 -27.86 -21.78 9.57
CA PHE A 417 -28.72 -22.33 8.52
C PHE A 417 -28.79 -23.87 8.54
N SER A 418 -28.24 -24.53 9.55
CA SER A 418 -28.38 -25.97 9.78
C SER A 418 -29.84 -26.35 10.01
N PHE A 419 -30.14 -27.66 9.89
CA PHE A 419 -31.52 -28.15 9.92
C PHE A 419 -32.29 -27.73 11.18
N ASP A 420 -31.61 -27.72 12.33
CA ASP A 420 -32.22 -27.46 13.64
C ASP A 420 -32.49 -25.97 13.87
N TYR A 421 -31.65 -25.07 13.33
CA TYR A 421 -31.69 -23.64 13.63
C TYR A 421 -32.16 -22.74 12.47
N ARG A 422 -32.22 -23.26 11.22
CA ARG A 422 -32.62 -22.48 10.03
C ARG A 422 -33.95 -21.74 10.15
N VAL A 423 -34.91 -22.25 10.93
CA VAL A 423 -36.22 -21.60 11.10
C VAL A 423 -36.09 -20.32 11.91
N ALA A 424 -35.32 -20.35 13.01
CA ALA A 424 -35.03 -19.18 13.83
C ALA A 424 -34.20 -18.16 13.03
N THR A 425 -33.17 -18.62 12.32
CA THR A 425 -32.35 -17.75 11.46
C THR A 425 -33.18 -17.04 10.40
N GLN A 426 -34.09 -17.74 9.73
CA GLN A 426 -34.98 -17.14 8.74
C GLN A 426 -36.03 -16.23 9.36
N TYR A 427 -36.49 -16.51 10.58
CA TYR A 427 -37.43 -15.63 11.29
C TYR A 427 -36.84 -14.22 11.43
N TRP A 428 -35.63 -14.10 12.00
CA TRP A 428 -34.96 -12.81 12.17
C TRP A 428 -34.60 -12.17 10.84
N ARG A 429 -34.03 -12.94 9.89
CA ARG A 429 -33.72 -12.44 8.55
C ARG A 429 -34.94 -11.84 7.84
N ASN A 430 -36.12 -12.44 7.99
CA ASN A 430 -37.35 -11.92 7.40
C ASN A 430 -37.77 -10.57 7.98
N LYS A 431 -37.53 -10.33 9.27
CA LYS A 431 -37.75 -9.01 9.89
C LYS A 431 -36.82 -7.95 9.28
N VAL A 432 -35.56 -8.30 9.05
CA VAL A 432 -34.61 -7.41 8.37
C VAL A 432 -35.05 -7.13 6.93
N LEU A 433 -35.49 -8.15 6.19
CA LEU A 433 -35.98 -8.01 4.81
C LEU A 433 -37.18 -7.06 4.68
N GLU A 434 -38.10 -7.10 5.63
CA GLU A 434 -39.26 -6.19 5.66
C GLU A 434 -38.87 -4.71 5.77
N VAL A 435 -37.67 -4.43 6.29
CA VAL A 435 -37.11 -3.07 6.36
C VAL A 435 -36.23 -2.80 5.14
N ALA A 436 -35.31 -3.70 4.81
CA ALA A 436 -34.31 -3.52 3.76
C ALA A 436 -34.92 -3.13 2.40
N LYS A 437 -36.09 -3.70 2.06
CA LYS A 437 -36.81 -3.38 0.81
C LYS A 437 -37.17 -1.89 0.65
N ASP A 438 -37.32 -1.16 1.77
CA ASP A 438 -37.70 0.24 1.79
C ASP A 438 -36.48 1.18 1.75
N PHE A 439 -35.25 0.64 1.82
CA PHE A 439 -33.98 1.38 1.85
C PHE A 439 -32.93 0.78 0.88
N PRO A 440 -33.22 0.71 -0.43
CA PRO A 440 -32.30 0.12 -1.42
C PRO A 440 -30.96 0.85 -1.57
N GLU A 441 -30.85 2.08 -1.05
CA GLU A 441 -29.59 2.84 -1.01
C GLU A 441 -28.58 2.26 -0.02
N TYR A 442 -29.03 1.52 1.00
CA TYR A 442 -28.18 0.96 2.05
C TYR A 442 -27.95 -0.54 1.87
N THR A 443 -26.84 -1.03 2.42
CA THR A 443 -26.56 -2.46 2.45
C THR A 443 -27.05 -3.05 3.77
N PHE A 444 -27.79 -4.16 3.71
CA PHE A 444 -28.25 -4.89 4.88
C PHE A 444 -27.60 -6.27 4.95
N ALA A 445 -27.27 -6.70 6.16
CA ALA A 445 -26.70 -8.01 6.42
C ALA A 445 -27.20 -8.56 7.76
N ILE A 446 -27.21 -9.88 7.86
CA ILE A 446 -27.19 -10.59 9.14
C ILE A 446 -25.78 -11.11 9.38
N ALA A 447 -25.35 -11.15 10.62
CA ALA A 447 -24.04 -11.64 11.01
C ALA A 447 -24.15 -12.46 12.29
N ASP A 448 -23.37 -13.53 12.37
CA ASP A 448 -23.28 -14.32 13.57
C ASP A 448 -22.56 -13.54 14.69
N GLU A 449 -23.14 -13.52 15.88
CA GLU A 449 -22.59 -12.74 16.99
C GLU A 449 -21.27 -13.30 17.54
N GLU A 450 -21.06 -14.62 17.47
CA GLU A 450 -19.82 -15.25 17.94
C GLU A 450 -18.66 -14.85 17.01
N ASP A 451 -18.89 -14.93 15.69
CA ASP A 451 -17.93 -14.53 14.64
C ASP A 451 -17.52 -13.06 14.77
N TYR A 452 -18.41 -12.19 15.28
CA TYR A 452 -18.21 -10.74 15.39
C TYR A 452 -18.17 -10.20 16.83
N SER A 453 -17.92 -11.06 17.81
CA SER A 453 -17.91 -10.71 19.26
C SER A 453 -17.00 -9.51 19.59
N SER A 454 -15.83 -9.39 18.95
CA SER A 454 -14.93 -8.25 19.12
C SER A 454 -15.51 -6.93 18.59
N GLU A 455 -16.22 -6.98 17.46
CA GLU A 455 -16.89 -5.83 16.86
C GLU A 455 -18.07 -5.37 17.71
N ILE A 456 -18.89 -6.31 18.19
CA ILE A 456 -20.00 -6.07 19.12
C ILE A 456 -19.51 -5.41 20.41
N LYS A 457 -18.41 -5.92 20.98
CA LYS A 457 -17.79 -5.31 22.16
C LYS A 457 -17.27 -3.91 21.91
N ASP A 458 -16.67 -3.65 20.74
CA ASP A 458 -16.20 -2.33 20.34
C ASP A 458 -17.36 -1.34 20.10
N LEU A 459 -18.55 -1.85 19.74
CA LEU A 459 -19.80 -1.09 19.68
C LEU A 459 -20.38 -0.80 21.08
N GLY A 460 -19.78 -1.36 22.14
CA GLY A 460 -20.25 -1.20 23.51
C GLY A 460 -21.53 -1.99 23.82
N LEU A 461 -21.85 -2.97 22.97
CA LEU A 461 -22.97 -3.89 23.15
C LEU A 461 -22.53 -5.09 23.99
N VAL A 462 -23.47 -5.70 24.68
CA VAL A 462 -23.27 -6.98 25.36
C VAL A 462 -23.61 -8.11 24.38
N ASP A 463 -23.05 -9.30 24.64
CA ASP A 463 -23.48 -10.54 24.01
C ASP A 463 -25.01 -10.68 24.18
N SER A 464 -25.72 -10.80 23.04
CA SER A 464 -27.18 -10.85 23.03
C SER A 464 -27.70 -12.17 23.58
N GLY A 465 -26.89 -13.25 23.55
CA GLY A 465 -27.36 -14.60 23.86
C GLY A 465 -28.44 -15.07 22.88
N GLU A 466 -29.72 -14.97 23.25
CA GLU A 466 -30.84 -15.29 22.34
C GLU A 466 -31.47 -14.04 21.70
N ASP A 467 -31.02 -12.85 22.08
CA ASP A 467 -31.57 -11.57 21.63
C ASP A 467 -30.90 -11.05 20.34
N VAL A 468 -31.26 -9.84 19.90
CA VAL A 468 -30.80 -9.26 18.64
C VAL A 468 -30.14 -7.92 18.88
N ASN A 469 -28.92 -7.77 18.39
CA ASN A 469 -28.17 -6.52 18.40
C ASN A 469 -28.15 -5.91 16.99
N VAL A 470 -28.14 -4.57 16.87
CA VAL A 470 -28.07 -3.92 15.54
C VAL A 470 -27.02 -2.83 15.51
N ALA A 471 -26.26 -2.77 14.42
CA ALA A 471 -25.30 -1.70 14.16
C ALA A 471 -25.45 -1.09 12.76
N ILE A 472 -25.04 0.17 12.64
CA ILE A 472 -24.87 0.88 11.38
C ILE A 472 -23.44 1.39 11.31
N PHE A 473 -22.77 1.10 10.19
CA PHE A 473 -21.47 1.65 9.84
C PHE A 473 -21.68 2.62 8.67
N ASP A 474 -21.41 3.91 8.89
CA ASP A 474 -21.59 4.93 7.85
C ASP A 474 -20.34 5.10 6.97
N GLU A 475 -20.47 5.93 5.93
CA GLU A 475 -19.40 6.22 4.97
C GLU A 475 -18.23 7.00 5.59
N ALA A 476 -18.47 7.72 6.70
CA ALA A 476 -17.47 8.49 7.43
C ALA A 476 -16.74 7.64 8.48
N GLY A 477 -17.01 6.33 8.55
CA GLY A 477 -16.42 5.42 9.53
C GLY A 477 -17.05 5.53 10.93
N LYS A 478 -18.13 6.29 11.09
CA LYS A 478 -18.85 6.37 12.37
C LYS A 478 -19.74 5.14 12.52
N LYS A 479 -19.90 4.74 13.77
CA LYS A 479 -20.65 3.55 14.17
C LYS A 479 -21.85 3.96 15.00
N TYR A 480 -22.98 3.30 14.82
CA TYR A 480 -24.19 3.49 15.61
C TYR A 480 -24.69 2.11 16.01
N ALA A 481 -25.23 1.95 17.21
CA ALA A 481 -25.84 0.69 17.58
C ALA A 481 -27.09 0.88 18.43
N MET A 482 -27.91 -0.16 18.48
CA MET A 482 -29.01 -0.32 19.42
C MET A 482 -29.01 -1.73 19.99
N GLU A 483 -29.39 -1.82 21.26
CA GLU A 483 -29.61 -3.04 22.05
C GLU A 483 -31.10 -3.03 22.45
N PRO A 484 -32.01 -3.46 21.56
CA PRO A 484 -33.44 -3.40 21.83
C PRO A 484 -33.88 -4.48 22.82
N GLU A 485 -34.79 -4.14 23.75
CA GLU A 485 -35.39 -5.12 24.68
C GLU A 485 -36.24 -6.18 23.96
N GLU A 486 -36.91 -5.79 22.88
CA GLU A 486 -37.61 -6.67 21.95
C GLU A 486 -37.25 -6.24 20.53
N PHE A 487 -37.00 -7.20 19.63
CA PHE A 487 -36.65 -6.87 18.25
C PHE A 487 -37.77 -7.20 17.26
N ASP A 488 -38.10 -6.25 16.39
CA ASP A 488 -38.95 -6.45 15.23
C ASP A 488 -38.61 -5.50 14.06
N SER A 489 -39.38 -5.62 12.98
CA SER A 489 -39.22 -4.80 11.77
C SER A 489 -39.50 -3.31 12.01
N ASP A 490 -40.39 -2.95 12.92
CA ASP A 490 -40.77 -1.56 13.17
C ASP A 490 -39.69 -0.84 13.97
N ILE A 491 -39.11 -1.51 14.97
CA ILE A 491 -37.97 -1.03 15.75
C ILE A 491 -36.74 -0.83 14.86
N LEU A 492 -36.41 -1.83 14.02
CA LEU A 492 -35.33 -1.68 13.04
C LEU A 492 -35.60 -0.52 12.06
N ARG A 493 -36.84 -0.38 11.58
CA ARG A 493 -37.21 0.70 10.66
C ARG A 493 -37.06 2.07 11.31
N GLU A 494 -37.47 2.23 12.57
CA GLU A 494 -37.31 3.49 13.31
C GLU A 494 -35.83 3.84 13.49
N PHE A 495 -34.99 2.85 13.81
CA PHE A 495 -33.55 3.04 13.93
C PHE A 495 -32.90 3.51 12.63
N VAL A 496 -33.20 2.84 11.51
CA VAL A 496 -32.70 3.21 10.17
C VAL A 496 -33.23 4.59 9.74
N LEU A 497 -34.49 4.92 10.04
CA LEU A 497 -35.05 6.25 9.78
C LEU A 497 -34.38 7.34 10.62
N SER A 498 -34.06 7.05 11.87
CA SER A 498 -33.36 7.96 12.77
C SER A 498 -31.93 8.21 12.30
N PHE A 499 -31.25 7.18 11.82
CA PHE A 499 -29.95 7.30 11.15
C PHE A 499 -30.05 8.19 9.90
N LYS A 500 -30.98 7.89 8.99
CA LYS A 500 -31.21 8.67 7.76
C LYS A 500 -31.53 10.15 8.04
N LYS A 501 -32.18 10.44 9.18
CA LYS A 501 -32.50 11.80 9.63
C LYS A 501 -31.37 12.48 10.43
N GLY A 502 -30.22 11.81 10.63
CA GLY A 502 -29.09 12.34 11.40
C GLY A 502 -29.37 12.49 12.90
N LYS A 503 -30.34 11.74 13.44
CA LYS A 503 -30.75 11.83 14.86
C LYS A 503 -29.94 10.94 15.79
N LEU A 504 -29.30 9.90 15.26
CA LEU A 504 -28.49 8.99 16.06
C LEU A 504 -27.17 9.62 16.46
N LYS A 505 -26.71 9.31 17.67
CA LYS A 505 -25.37 9.69 18.14
C LYS A 505 -24.40 8.55 17.82
N PRO A 506 -23.23 8.86 17.25
CA PRO A 506 -22.23 7.83 16.99
C PRO A 506 -21.67 7.27 18.30
N ILE A 507 -21.32 5.99 18.27
CA ILE A 507 -20.57 5.30 19.33
C ILE A 507 -19.14 5.82 19.29
N VAL A 508 -18.63 6.07 20.49
CA VAL A 508 -17.24 6.46 20.71
C VAL A 508 -16.56 5.29 21.41
N LYS A 509 -15.63 4.63 20.73
CA LYS A 509 -14.78 3.62 21.36
C LYS A 509 -14.04 4.27 22.52
N SER A 510 -14.17 3.67 23.70
CA SER A 510 -13.59 4.24 24.91
C SER A 510 -13.31 3.14 25.91
N GLN A 511 -12.10 3.15 26.46
CA GLN A 511 -11.78 2.46 27.70
C GLN A 511 -12.69 2.96 28.84
N PRO A 512 -12.86 2.17 29.91
CA PRO A 512 -13.59 2.59 31.10
C PRO A 512 -13.03 3.89 31.65
N ILE A 513 -13.92 4.79 32.07
CA ILE A 513 -13.52 6.05 32.70
C ILE A 513 -12.72 5.70 33.98
N PRO A 514 -11.47 6.20 34.13
CA PRO A 514 -10.63 5.86 35.28
C PRO A 514 -11.31 6.21 36.60
N LYS A 515 -11.41 5.25 37.53
CA LYS A 515 -11.99 5.45 38.88
C LYS A 515 -11.27 6.55 39.67
N ASN A 516 -9.96 6.70 39.44
CA ASN A 516 -9.15 7.76 40.03
C ASN A 516 -8.33 8.44 38.92
N ASN A 517 -8.59 9.73 38.72
CA ASN A 517 -7.92 10.56 37.73
C ASN A 517 -7.33 11.84 38.38
N LYS A 518 -6.77 11.71 39.59
CA LYS A 518 -6.20 12.82 40.38
C LYS A 518 -4.67 12.96 40.25
N GLY A 519 -4.06 12.19 39.35
CA GLY A 519 -2.61 12.22 39.09
C GLY A 519 -2.14 13.54 38.45
N PRO A 520 -0.81 13.76 38.40
CA PRO A 520 -0.20 14.91 37.73
C PRO A 520 -0.42 14.92 36.22
N VAL A 521 -0.63 13.74 35.62
CA VAL A 521 -1.06 13.58 34.23
C VAL A 521 -2.46 12.97 34.24
N LYS A 522 -3.42 13.64 33.60
CA LYS A 522 -4.79 13.17 33.45
C LYS A 522 -4.86 12.07 32.41
N ILE A 523 -5.53 10.97 32.74
CA ILE A 523 -5.85 9.92 31.79
C ILE A 523 -7.14 10.31 31.08
N VAL A 524 -7.08 10.48 29.76
CA VAL A 524 -8.22 10.74 28.90
C VAL A 524 -8.57 9.46 28.16
N VAL A 525 -9.85 9.11 28.20
CA VAL A 525 -10.49 8.05 27.40
C VAL A 525 -11.49 8.68 26.43
N GLY A 526 -11.94 7.94 25.41
CA GLY A 526 -12.82 8.48 24.35
C GLY A 526 -14.06 9.22 24.89
N LYS A 527 -14.74 8.65 25.89
CA LYS A 527 -15.92 9.26 26.54
C LYS A 527 -15.62 10.53 27.34
N THR A 528 -14.36 10.77 27.70
CA THR A 528 -13.92 11.96 28.46
C THR A 528 -13.20 12.99 27.60
N PHE A 529 -12.94 12.70 26.32
CA PHE A 529 -12.20 13.59 25.43
C PHE A 529 -12.84 14.98 25.38
N GLU A 530 -14.14 15.03 25.10
CA GLU A 530 -14.87 16.30 25.00
C GLU A 530 -14.89 17.08 26.33
N SER A 531 -15.10 16.39 27.46
CA SER A 531 -15.21 17.07 28.75
C SER A 531 -13.86 17.51 29.35
N ILE A 532 -12.75 16.94 28.91
CA ILE A 532 -11.40 17.27 29.43
C ILE A 532 -10.64 18.12 28.42
N VAL A 533 -10.48 17.62 27.19
CA VAL A 533 -9.61 18.24 26.17
C VAL A 533 -10.29 19.44 25.55
N MET A 534 -11.60 19.35 25.30
CA MET A 534 -12.40 20.39 24.66
C MET A 534 -13.04 21.39 25.64
N ASP A 535 -12.71 21.32 26.95
CA ASP A 535 -13.22 22.28 27.94
C ASP A 535 -12.68 23.70 27.68
N PRO A 536 -13.54 24.69 27.35
CA PRO A 536 -13.10 26.06 27.02
C PRO A 536 -12.47 26.81 28.19
N ASN A 537 -12.51 26.26 29.41
CA ASN A 537 -11.95 26.90 30.60
C ASN A 537 -10.51 26.47 30.92
N SER A 538 -9.96 25.51 30.17
CA SER A 538 -8.66 24.90 30.49
C SER A 538 -7.78 24.86 29.24
N ASP A 539 -6.50 25.16 29.38
CA ASP A 539 -5.46 24.81 28.41
C ASP A 539 -5.06 23.35 28.62
N VAL A 540 -4.97 22.57 27.54
CA VAL A 540 -4.71 21.12 27.65
C VAL A 540 -3.55 20.73 26.75
N LEU A 541 -2.47 20.22 27.32
CA LEU A 541 -1.46 19.47 26.56
C LEU A 541 -1.84 17.99 26.62
N ILE A 542 -2.13 17.39 25.47
CA ILE A 542 -2.51 15.98 25.35
C ILE A 542 -1.50 15.19 24.52
N GLU A 543 -1.02 14.08 25.09
CA GLU A 543 -0.25 13.05 24.40
C GLU A 543 -1.18 11.92 23.95
N PHE A 544 -1.21 11.64 22.65
CA PHE A 544 -1.77 10.42 22.08
C PHE A 544 -0.66 9.38 21.93
N TYR A 545 -0.82 8.24 22.60
CA TYR A 545 0.20 7.19 22.65
C TYR A 545 -0.38 5.83 22.28
N ALA A 546 0.53 4.87 22.04
CA ALA A 546 0.22 3.45 21.89
C ALA A 546 1.02 2.64 22.93
N PRO A 547 0.40 1.66 23.64
CA PRO A 547 1.08 0.89 24.70
C PRO A 547 2.34 0.13 24.24
N TRP A 548 2.40 -0.24 22.97
CA TRP A 548 3.53 -0.96 22.36
C TRP A 548 4.61 -0.04 21.79
N CYS A 549 4.40 1.27 21.72
CA CYS A 549 5.36 2.20 21.12
C CYS A 549 6.56 2.46 22.05
N GLY A 550 7.77 2.15 21.57
CA GLY A 550 9.01 2.36 22.32
C GLY A 550 9.30 3.84 22.61
N HIS A 551 8.95 4.75 21.71
CA HIS A 551 9.13 6.20 21.92
C HIS A 551 8.17 6.74 22.98
N CYS A 552 6.92 6.26 23.04
CA CYS A 552 5.98 6.60 24.10
C CYS A 552 6.48 6.15 25.47
N LYS A 553 7.02 4.92 25.56
CA LYS A 553 7.60 4.39 26.81
C LYS A 553 8.77 5.23 27.32
N LYS A 554 9.62 5.74 26.41
CA LYS A 554 10.73 6.66 26.76
C LYS A 554 10.22 8.03 27.24
N LEU A 555 9.14 8.52 26.66
CA LEU A 555 8.53 9.81 27.00
C LEU A 555 7.76 9.78 28.33
N GLU A 556 7.16 8.64 28.70
CA GLU A 556 6.33 8.51 29.90
C GLU A 556 6.93 9.12 31.20
N PRO A 557 8.18 8.84 31.61
CA PRO A 557 8.75 9.46 32.80
C PRO A 557 8.87 10.99 32.69
N ILE A 558 9.27 11.50 31.53
CA ILE A 558 9.43 12.94 31.25
C ILE A 558 8.07 13.63 31.30
N TYR A 559 7.05 13.04 30.66
CA TYR A 559 5.70 13.58 30.63
C TYR A 559 5.05 13.58 32.02
N MET A 560 5.39 12.60 32.86
CA MET A 560 5.00 12.57 34.28
C MET A 560 5.66 13.69 35.10
N GLU A 561 6.92 14.03 34.82
CA GLU A 561 7.60 15.17 35.44
C GLU A 561 6.97 16.50 35.00
N LEU A 562 6.66 16.65 33.71
CA LEU A 562 5.93 17.79 33.18
C LEU A 562 4.58 17.98 33.89
N GLY A 563 3.81 16.90 34.04
CA GLY A 563 2.56 16.92 34.80
C GLY A 563 2.74 17.37 36.26
N LYS A 564 3.86 16.99 36.91
CA LYS A 564 4.15 17.43 38.28
C LYS A 564 4.48 18.93 38.30
N LYS A 565 5.27 19.42 37.34
CA LYS A 565 5.64 20.84 37.21
C LYS A 565 4.40 21.74 37.12
N TYR A 566 3.43 21.38 36.28
CA TYR A 566 2.21 22.19 36.09
C TYR A 566 1.05 21.84 37.02
N LYS A 567 1.22 20.92 37.98
CA LYS A 567 0.14 20.45 38.88
C LYS A 567 -0.60 21.57 39.63
N ASN A 568 0.11 22.65 39.96
CA ASN A 568 -0.45 23.79 40.70
C ASN A 568 -1.01 24.90 39.79
N GLN A 569 -0.81 24.81 38.48
CA GLN A 569 -1.34 25.76 37.50
C GLN A 569 -2.79 25.41 37.19
N LYS A 570 -3.73 26.17 37.73
CA LYS A 570 -5.17 25.86 37.65
C LYS A 570 -5.74 25.84 36.22
N ASN A 571 -5.10 26.54 35.28
CA ASN A 571 -5.54 26.64 33.89
C ASN A 571 -4.90 25.61 32.96
N ILE A 572 -3.90 24.85 33.42
CA ILE A 572 -3.13 23.93 32.57
C ILE A 572 -3.40 22.49 33.00
N ILE A 573 -3.79 21.66 32.03
CA ILE A 573 -3.98 20.23 32.21
C ILE A 573 -2.97 19.49 31.33
N ILE A 574 -2.11 18.69 31.95
CA ILE A 574 -1.28 17.72 31.24
C ILE A 574 -2.05 16.40 31.20
N ALA A 575 -2.30 15.89 29.99
CA ALA A 575 -3.16 14.74 29.74
C ALA A 575 -2.49 13.73 28.79
N LYS A 576 -2.88 12.46 28.91
CA LYS A 576 -2.50 11.39 27.97
C LYS A 576 -3.68 10.49 27.64
N MET A 577 -3.72 9.98 26.40
CA MET A 577 -4.76 9.12 25.86
C MET A 577 -4.15 7.98 25.06
N ASP A 578 -4.56 6.75 25.34
CA ASP A 578 -4.24 5.60 24.50
C ASP A 578 -5.13 5.65 23.26
N ALA A 579 -4.59 6.10 22.13
CA ALA A 579 -5.36 6.26 20.91
C ALA A 579 -5.51 4.94 20.12
N THR A 580 -4.99 3.83 20.64
CA THR A 580 -5.25 2.48 20.07
C THR A 580 -6.53 1.87 20.61
N ASN A 581 -6.97 2.30 21.79
CA ASN A 581 -8.15 1.77 22.49
C ASN A 581 -9.26 2.82 22.70
N ASN A 582 -9.10 4.03 22.19
CA ASN A 582 -10.07 5.11 22.32
C ASN A 582 -10.17 5.93 21.04
N ASP A 583 -11.39 6.26 20.63
CA ASP A 583 -11.64 7.16 19.50
C ASP A 583 -11.37 8.61 19.90
N VAL A 584 -10.69 9.34 19.02
CA VAL A 584 -10.50 10.79 19.13
C VAL A 584 -11.67 11.47 18.42
N THR A 585 -12.57 12.08 19.19
CA THR A 585 -13.90 12.49 18.70
C THR A 585 -13.93 13.83 17.94
N ASN A 586 -12.77 14.45 17.71
CA ASN A 586 -12.65 15.73 17.03
C ASN A 586 -11.61 15.65 15.91
N ASP A 587 -12.04 15.91 14.68
CA ASP A 587 -11.25 15.78 13.45
C ASP A 587 -10.02 16.72 13.39
N SER A 588 -9.96 17.73 14.27
CA SER A 588 -8.82 18.65 14.37
C SER A 588 -7.57 17.97 14.95
N TYR A 589 -7.72 16.80 15.58
CA TYR A 589 -6.64 16.03 16.20
C TYR A 589 -6.28 14.83 15.32
N LYS A 590 -5.31 14.99 14.43
CA LYS A 590 -4.87 13.93 13.51
C LYS A 590 -3.74 13.12 14.14
N VAL A 591 -4.04 11.89 14.54
CA VAL A 591 -3.06 10.96 15.13
C VAL A 591 -2.52 10.05 14.02
N GLU A 592 -1.47 10.50 13.35
CA GLU A 592 -0.83 9.78 12.22
C GLU A 592 0.33 8.87 12.68
N GLY A 593 0.74 9.00 13.95
CA GLY A 593 1.83 8.21 14.54
C GLY A 593 1.92 8.40 16.05
N PHE A 594 2.86 7.71 16.70
CA PHE A 594 2.97 7.66 18.16
C PHE A 594 4.39 7.97 18.66
N PRO A 595 4.54 8.81 19.71
CA PRO A 595 3.50 9.68 20.28
C PRO A 595 3.20 10.86 19.36
N THR A 596 1.95 11.34 19.39
CA THR A 596 1.53 12.62 18.82
C THR A 596 1.08 13.52 19.97
N ILE A 597 1.56 14.76 20.02
CA ILE A 597 1.28 15.70 21.12
C ILE A 597 0.62 16.95 20.56
N TYR A 598 -0.48 17.37 21.18
CA TYR A 598 -1.19 18.59 20.84
C TYR A 598 -1.36 19.46 22.08
N PHE A 599 -1.27 20.78 21.88
CA PHE A 599 -1.73 21.76 22.83
C PHE A 599 -3.07 22.32 22.37
N ALA A 600 -4.08 22.29 23.24
CA ALA A 600 -5.43 22.75 22.98
C ALA A 600 -5.74 23.99 23.84
N PRO A 601 -5.52 25.21 23.30
CA PRO A 601 -5.75 26.45 24.02
C PRO A 601 -7.20 26.60 24.45
N SER A 602 -7.45 27.13 25.65
CA SER A 602 -8.79 27.30 26.20
C SER A 602 -9.70 28.15 25.29
N ASN A 603 -9.12 29.10 24.56
CA ASN A 603 -9.81 30.00 23.63
C ASN A 603 -9.89 29.49 22.18
N SER A 604 -9.28 28.34 21.85
CA SER A 604 -9.17 27.86 20.46
C SER A 604 -9.18 26.32 20.34
N LYS A 605 -10.20 25.67 20.93
CA LYS A 605 -10.27 24.21 21.03
C LYS A 605 -10.33 23.44 19.72
N ASN A 606 -10.88 24.06 18.68
CA ASN A 606 -10.95 23.49 17.33
C ASN A 606 -9.69 23.76 16.50
N ASN A 607 -8.70 24.48 17.03
CA ASN A 607 -7.41 24.71 16.37
C ASN A 607 -6.26 24.30 17.31
N PRO A 608 -6.13 23.00 17.63
CA PRO A 608 -5.04 22.54 18.49
C PRO A 608 -3.69 22.71 17.76
N ILE A 609 -2.68 23.04 18.54
CA ILE A 609 -1.32 23.30 18.06
C ILE A 609 -0.51 22.02 18.23
N LYS A 610 -0.04 21.44 17.12
CA LYS A 610 0.75 20.21 17.15
C LYS A 610 2.18 20.52 17.60
N PHE A 611 2.74 19.70 18.47
CA PHE A 611 4.17 19.76 18.80
C PHE A 611 4.98 19.09 17.68
N GLU A 612 5.55 19.90 16.77
CA GLU A 612 6.28 19.40 15.59
C GLU A 612 7.80 19.53 15.71
N THR A 613 8.30 20.49 16.50
CA THR A 613 9.72 20.83 16.55
C THR A 613 10.26 20.77 17.99
N GLY A 614 11.51 20.35 18.13
CA GLY A 614 12.19 20.19 19.42
C GLY A 614 12.29 18.74 19.89
N GLU A 615 13.24 18.50 20.78
CA GLU A 615 13.37 17.20 21.44
C GLU A 615 12.21 16.99 22.44
N ARG A 616 11.83 15.74 22.68
CA ARG A 616 10.73 15.40 23.59
C ARG A 616 11.21 15.27 25.04
N ASP A 617 11.93 16.29 25.49
CA ASP A 617 12.44 16.42 26.87
C ASP A 617 11.59 17.41 27.70
N LEU A 618 11.89 17.50 29.00
CA LEU A 618 11.12 18.33 29.93
C LEU A 618 11.23 19.83 29.62
N GLU A 619 12.38 20.29 29.12
CA GLU A 619 12.66 21.70 28.85
C GLU A 619 11.87 22.17 27.63
N ASN A 620 11.99 21.46 26.52
CA ASN A 620 11.29 21.77 25.27
C ASN A 620 9.77 21.66 25.42
N LEU A 621 9.27 20.63 26.12
CA LEU A 621 7.83 20.51 26.39
C LEU A 621 7.32 21.61 27.33
N SER A 622 8.12 22.02 28.32
CA SER A 622 7.77 23.14 29.19
C SER A 622 7.67 24.45 28.41
N LYS A 623 8.68 24.71 27.58
CA LYS A 623 8.73 25.90 26.74
C LYS A 623 7.52 25.96 25.80
N PHE A 624 7.18 24.85 25.16
CA PHE A 624 5.99 24.76 24.30
C PHE A 624 4.68 25.04 25.06
N VAL A 625 4.53 24.50 26.28
CA VAL A 625 3.36 24.80 27.13
C VAL A 625 3.32 26.29 27.48
N GLU A 626 4.46 26.86 27.87
CA GLU A 626 4.57 28.26 28.30
C GLU A 626 4.34 29.24 27.15
N GLU A 627 4.81 28.93 25.94
CA GLU A 627 4.62 29.73 24.72
C GLU A 627 3.16 29.80 24.27
N HIS A 628 2.38 28.73 24.50
CA HIS A 628 1.02 28.62 23.99
C HIS A 628 -0.07 28.76 25.06
N ALA A 629 0.29 28.75 26.35
CA ALA A 629 -0.66 28.94 27.44
C ALA A 629 -1.43 30.25 27.33
N THR A 630 -2.75 30.17 27.48
CA THR A 630 -3.63 31.35 27.42
C THR A 630 -3.57 32.15 28.71
N LYS A 631 -3.30 31.48 29.84
CA LYS A 631 -3.11 32.09 31.17
C LYS A 631 -2.08 31.30 31.97
N LEU A 632 -0.90 31.89 32.20
CA LEU A 632 0.07 31.41 33.18
C LEU A 632 -0.14 32.17 34.49
N SER A 633 -0.36 31.46 35.61
CA SER A 633 -0.28 32.11 36.91
C SER A 633 1.18 32.18 37.34
N THR A 634 1.73 33.38 37.46
CA THR A 634 3.06 33.59 38.04
C THR A 634 3.01 33.23 39.52
N THR A 635 3.49 32.04 39.88
CA THR A 635 3.75 31.69 41.28
C THR A 635 4.99 32.43 41.75
N LYS A 636 4.86 33.05 42.92
CA LYS A 636 5.72 34.09 43.48
C LYS A 636 6.99 33.56 44.18
N ASP A 637 7.52 32.42 43.72
CA ASP A 637 8.57 31.67 44.44
C ASP A 637 9.96 31.67 43.74
N GLU A 638 10.16 32.50 42.72
CA GLU A 638 11.50 32.76 42.14
C GLU A 638 11.78 34.27 42.02
N LEU A 639 11.88 34.94 43.18
CA LEU A 639 12.52 36.26 43.33
C LEU A 639 13.53 36.23 44.48
#